data_AF-A0A0P7UDQ4-F1
#
_entry.id   AF-A0A0P7UDQ4-F1
#
_cell.length_a   1.000
_cell.length_b   1.000
_cell.length_c   1.000
_cell.angle_alpha   90.00
_cell.angle_beta   90.00
_cell.angle_gamma   90.00
#
_symmetry.space_group_name_H-M   'P 1'
#
loop_
_entity.id
_entity.type
_entity.pdbx_description
1 polymer ?
#
loop_
_entity_poly.entity_id
_entity_poly.type
_entity_poly.pdbx_seq_one_letter_code
_entity_poly.pdbx_strand_id
1 'polypeptide(L)'
;MSCCKEPRSSWVFPTAMLSLYGFFANCRPAEPFLTPYLVGPYKNISEEQVTNYLFPIWTYSYLALLLPVFLLTDLLRYKVVIVAQGLFLVNNYILLCFAQGLTAMTVLQVNFAIVTSTEVAYFSYIYSIISVRLYQRATGYLRSAMLTGYTFGSFLGQVLVSVAGVSYFCVNAITLGIVSVAFVVSFCLPTPHRGMFFRGETEVPTTQEHHSAAEENTEGAEEESTQVAGGGWCSWNTIAHAGHLLWRSFLQSYSSKQLVYWSLWWALATAGYFQIFNYVQLMWNHIEPSGSSSVYNGGVEAIATLLGAGAAFTIGHVKVTWEVWGEVALGMFSAVAAAAVFLIGLTSSIWASYAGYIIFKASYMLLITITMFQIAENLSMQCYALTFGINNFTAVLLQTTVTAIVVDEHVLGMDIVSQFVIYGTYYAAISLLFMIRGTYTACQHYCRLRLDRESREDTKTEAISSYKFRAGWGYPTALLCTYGFFSSVKPLEPFLIPYLSGPDKNITAEQVNNQIFPVWTYSYLVVLIPVFLLTDYLRYKPVVIFQGVNLLVTSGLLLWAQGVAAMQIMEVFYSVVTACEVAYFSYIYSVVDLQHYQKVTAYCRSVQLLGYTVGSVLGQLMVSFSLMSYQGILVLNLVLISIALVTSCFLPMPQKSMFFHRKQGVDDAATSPPVQTSINETTGEPASNGVMEPQLDRSARTVDREGHERNPEILRNQDIAACNNTASRDTGQCFGVLLRLWREFLQCYSKQLLYWSLWWALATCGYNQTVNYVQVLWDHVGGSQNFAIYNGGVEAVSNLFSAAMAYAVGFTKVNWATWGELALGSFSGLGAASLFLMTFIGNIWVCYVAYVIFKCLYMLLITIAMFQIAADLSIERYALVFGGNNFVALVLQTVITAIVVDSRGLSLKIIPQFIVYGSYFTGITILFLLRGLYTVVSTRSRTNVSQTQREDALKWEVRDEVYKHCNTKPQGARAGRYGDQGANLPKWA
;
A
#
# COMPACT_ATOMS: atom_id res chain seq x y z
N MET A 1 40.15 -2.71 21.08
CA MET A 1 40.31 -1.37 20.49
C MET A 1 41.30 -1.53 19.34
N SER A 2 41.03 -1.15 18.09
CA SER A 2 40.28 0.01 17.63
C SER A 2 39.08 -0.38 16.74
N CYS A 3 37.87 0.03 17.13
CA CYS A 3 36.71 -0.01 16.26
C CYS A 3 36.65 1.35 15.56
N CYS A 4 37.13 1.43 14.32
CA CYS A 4 37.05 2.65 13.53
C CYS A 4 35.58 3.04 13.37
N LYS A 5 35.19 4.14 14.02
CA LYS A 5 33.89 4.77 13.82
C LYS A 5 33.80 5.17 12.34
N GLU A 6 33.03 4.44 11.55
CA GLU A 6 32.53 4.97 10.27
C GLU A 6 31.87 6.33 10.58
N PRO A 7 32.27 7.42 9.92
CA PRO A 7 31.58 8.68 10.11
C PRO A 7 30.13 8.49 9.65
N ARG A 8 29.17 8.95 10.48
CA ARG A 8 27.77 9.11 10.08
C ARG A 8 27.66 10.18 8.98
N SER A 9 28.11 9.85 7.77
CA SER A 9 27.89 10.66 6.59
C SER A 9 26.39 10.63 6.28
N SER A 10 25.75 11.79 6.46
CA SER A 10 24.31 11.93 6.41
C SER A 10 23.83 11.87 4.96
N TRP A 11 23.61 10.66 4.43
CA TRP A 11 22.96 10.43 3.12
C TRP A 11 21.63 11.19 2.98
N VAL A 12 21.00 11.52 4.11
CA VAL A 12 19.79 12.36 4.19
C VAL A 12 20.03 13.74 3.60
N PHE A 13 21.17 14.39 3.83
CA PHE A 13 21.41 15.75 3.31
C PHE A 13 21.51 15.80 1.77
N PRO A 14 22.37 15.01 1.10
CA PRO A 14 22.39 14.97 -0.37
C PRO A 14 21.05 14.52 -0.96
N THR A 15 20.40 13.52 -0.35
CA THR A 15 19.07 13.05 -0.80
C THR A 15 18.03 14.17 -0.69
N ALA A 16 18.01 14.92 0.41
CA ALA A 16 17.07 16.02 0.64
C ALA A 16 17.32 17.21 -0.29
N MET A 17 18.57 17.62 -0.49
CA MET A 17 18.91 18.71 -1.43
C MET A 17 18.56 18.34 -2.87
N LEU A 18 18.83 17.10 -3.29
CA LEU A 18 18.46 16.65 -4.63
C LEU A 18 16.95 16.45 -4.79
N SER A 19 16.24 16.03 -3.74
CA SER A 19 14.77 16.00 -3.72
C SER A 19 14.16 17.40 -3.81
N LEU A 20 14.76 18.40 -3.14
CA LEU A 20 14.33 19.80 -3.19
C LEU A 20 14.54 20.40 -4.58
N TYR A 21 15.70 20.15 -5.20
CA TYR A 21 15.93 20.49 -6.61
C TYR A 21 14.90 19.82 -7.52
N GLY A 22 14.71 18.51 -7.37
CA GLY A 22 13.76 17.73 -8.17
C GLY A 22 12.32 18.22 -8.06
N PHE A 23 11.89 18.62 -6.86
CA PHE A 23 10.59 19.25 -6.65
C PHE A 23 10.45 20.57 -7.42
N PHE A 24 11.36 21.53 -7.21
CA PHE A 24 11.23 22.85 -7.86
C PHE A 24 11.48 22.81 -9.38
N ALA A 25 12.40 21.97 -9.86
CA ALA A 25 12.70 21.84 -11.30
C ALA A 25 11.55 21.22 -12.10
N ASN A 26 10.62 20.54 -11.44
CA ASN A 26 9.47 19.86 -12.05
C ASN A 26 8.11 20.45 -11.60
N CYS A 27 8.13 21.43 -10.70
CA CYS A 27 6.96 22.21 -10.34
C CYS A 27 6.68 23.26 -11.43
N ARG A 28 5.94 22.85 -12.46
CA ARG A 28 5.73 23.66 -13.68
C ARG A 28 4.24 23.92 -13.96
N PRO A 29 3.61 24.91 -13.30
CA PRO A 29 2.21 25.27 -13.52
C PRO A 29 1.79 25.53 -14.97
N ALA A 30 2.71 25.95 -15.83
CA ALA A 30 2.42 26.19 -17.24
C ALA A 30 2.38 24.94 -18.13
N GLU A 31 2.96 23.81 -17.70
CA GLU A 31 3.14 22.62 -18.55
C GLU A 31 1.81 22.00 -19.07
N PRO A 32 0.73 21.89 -18.27
CA PRO A 32 -0.57 21.42 -18.76
C PRO A 32 -1.28 22.37 -19.73
N PHE A 33 -0.78 23.61 -19.88
CA PHE A 33 -1.35 24.68 -20.70
C PHE A 33 -0.39 25.16 -21.80
N LEU A 34 0.71 24.43 -22.03
CA LEU A 34 1.72 24.82 -23.02
C LEU A 34 1.14 24.89 -24.44
N THR A 35 0.41 23.86 -24.88
CA THR A 35 -0.19 23.82 -26.22
C THR A 35 -1.25 24.93 -26.41
N PRO A 36 -2.22 25.13 -25.49
CA PRO A 36 -3.11 26.31 -25.51
C PRO A 36 -2.40 27.67 -25.52
N TYR A 37 -1.22 27.77 -24.90
CA TYR A 37 -0.44 29.02 -24.88
C TYR A 37 0.32 29.28 -26.20
N LEU A 38 0.83 28.23 -26.87
CA LEU A 38 1.49 28.33 -28.17
C LEU A 38 0.50 28.65 -29.30
N VAL A 39 -0.69 28.03 -29.28
CA VAL A 39 -1.75 28.27 -30.27
C VAL A 39 -2.55 29.54 -29.95
N GLY A 40 -2.62 29.94 -28.68
CA GLY A 40 -3.33 31.13 -28.23
C GLY A 40 -2.79 32.45 -28.80
N PRO A 41 -3.57 33.54 -28.70
CA PRO A 41 -3.33 34.81 -29.41
C PRO A 41 -2.02 35.53 -29.01
N TYR A 42 -1.37 35.11 -27.92
CA TYR A 42 -0.09 35.68 -27.48
C TYR A 42 1.12 35.15 -28.27
N LYS A 43 1.07 33.89 -28.74
CA LYS A 43 2.14 33.25 -29.52
C LYS A 43 1.76 33.03 -30.98
N ASN A 44 0.47 32.75 -31.25
CA ASN A 44 -0.12 32.71 -32.58
C ASN A 44 0.62 31.77 -33.56
N ILE A 45 0.89 30.54 -33.10
CA ILE A 45 1.48 29.45 -33.90
C ILE A 45 0.37 28.44 -34.24
N SER A 46 0.30 27.91 -35.46
CA SER A 46 -0.75 26.94 -35.79
C SER A 46 -0.55 25.60 -35.07
N GLU A 47 -1.64 24.88 -34.80
CA GLU A 47 -1.60 23.53 -34.20
C GLU A 47 -0.75 22.56 -35.05
N GLU A 48 -0.85 22.67 -36.38
CA GLU A 48 0.00 21.98 -37.36
C GLU A 48 1.50 22.31 -37.17
N GLN A 49 1.87 23.58 -37.02
CA GLN A 49 3.27 24.00 -36.77
C GLN A 49 3.79 23.52 -35.39
N VAL A 50 2.93 23.42 -34.38
CA VAL A 50 3.32 22.83 -33.09
C VAL A 50 3.60 21.33 -33.26
N THR A 51 2.71 20.63 -33.97
CA THR A 51 2.68 19.16 -34.06
C THR A 51 3.72 18.60 -35.03
N ASN A 52 3.77 19.13 -36.25
CA ASN A 52 4.56 18.59 -37.35
C ASN A 52 5.97 19.20 -37.43
N TYR A 53 6.22 20.29 -36.70
CA TYR A 53 7.51 21.01 -36.74
C TYR A 53 8.15 21.18 -35.35
N LEU A 54 7.48 21.80 -34.37
CA LEU A 54 8.12 22.08 -33.06
C LEU A 54 8.40 20.82 -32.21
N PHE A 55 7.42 19.93 -32.01
CA PHE A 55 7.63 18.72 -31.19
C PHE A 55 8.62 17.71 -31.82
N PRO A 56 8.67 17.50 -33.15
CA PRO A 56 9.73 16.74 -33.80
C PRO A 56 11.13 17.36 -33.59
N ILE A 57 11.27 18.69 -33.66
CA ILE A 57 12.56 19.36 -33.42
C ILE A 57 13.09 19.07 -32.02
N TRP A 58 12.25 19.08 -30.98
CA TRP A 58 12.66 18.65 -29.64
C TRP A 58 13.14 17.19 -29.64
N THR A 59 12.39 16.28 -30.29
CA THR A 59 12.72 14.85 -30.35
C THR A 59 14.08 14.61 -31.03
N TYR A 60 14.32 15.21 -32.20
CA TYR A 60 15.57 15.09 -32.93
C TYR A 60 16.75 15.74 -32.20
N SER A 61 16.52 16.91 -31.60
CA SER A 61 17.54 17.60 -30.78
C SER A 61 17.90 16.78 -29.54
N TYR A 62 16.91 16.12 -28.91
CA TYR A 62 17.12 15.28 -27.75
C TYR A 62 17.97 14.06 -28.12
N LEU A 63 17.66 13.37 -29.23
CA LEU A 63 18.48 12.26 -29.71
C LEU A 63 19.94 12.69 -29.97
N ALA A 64 20.15 13.83 -30.63
CA ALA A 64 21.48 14.34 -30.97
C ALA A 64 22.29 14.79 -29.74
N LEU A 65 21.64 15.41 -28.75
CA LEU A 65 22.30 15.98 -27.56
C LEU A 65 22.50 14.96 -26.44
N LEU A 66 21.68 13.90 -26.36
CA LEU A 66 21.76 12.93 -25.27
C LEU A 66 23.13 12.24 -25.21
N LEU A 67 23.68 11.81 -26.35
CA LEU A 67 24.98 11.13 -26.40
C LEU A 67 26.14 11.99 -25.85
N PRO A 68 26.39 13.23 -26.32
CA PRO A 68 27.41 14.07 -25.71
C PRO A 68 27.10 14.43 -24.25
N VAL A 69 25.84 14.67 -23.89
CA VAL A 69 25.48 15.07 -22.51
C VAL A 69 25.73 13.96 -21.48
N PHE A 70 25.39 12.70 -21.75
CA PHE A 70 25.68 11.64 -20.78
C PHE A 70 27.18 11.34 -20.69
N LEU A 71 27.94 11.45 -21.80
CA LEU A 71 29.41 11.32 -21.77
C LEU A 71 30.08 12.47 -21.00
N LEU A 72 29.58 13.69 -21.14
CA LEU A 72 30.02 14.87 -20.39
C LEU A 72 29.64 14.79 -18.89
N THR A 73 28.63 14.01 -18.53
CA THR A 73 28.14 13.91 -17.14
C THR A 73 29.20 13.35 -16.18
N ASP A 74 29.92 12.31 -16.59
CA ASP A 74 31.03 11.74 -15.81
C ASP A 74 32.28 12.62 -15.81
N LEU A 75 32.54 13.34 -16.91
CA LEU A 75 33.65 14.30 -17.01
C LEU A 75 33.44 15.51 -16.06
N LEU A 76 32.25 16.09 -16.10
CA LEU A 76 31.87 17.31 -15.37
C LEU A 76 31.33 17.02 -13.95
N ARG A 77 31.47 15.76 -13.47
CA ARG A 77 31.10 15.28 -12.13
C ARG A 77 29.67 15.63 -11.69
N TYR A 78 28.70 15.42 -12.58
CA TYR A 78 27.25 15.54 -12.34
C TYR A 78 26.71 16.92 -11.90
N LYS A 79 27.24 17.53 -10.83
CA LYS A 79 26.77 18.81 -10.28
C LYS A 79 26.76 19.93 -11.32
N VAL A 80 27.82 20.06 -12.11
CA VAL A 80 27.92 21.09 -13.17
C VAL A 80 26.80 20.91 -14.20
N VAL A 81 26.47 19.65 -14.53
CA VAL A 81 25.39 19.32 -15.48
C VAL A 81 24.01 19.64 -14.90
N ILE A 82 23.78 19.42 -13.60
CA ILE A 82 22.53 19.78 -12.92
C ILE A 82 22.39 21.32 -12.78
N VAL A 83 23.48 22.04 -12.53
CA VAL A 83 23.49 23.52 -12.54
C VAL A 83 23.17 24.05 -13.94
N ALA A 84 23.77 23.47 -14.98
CA ALA A 84 23.46 23.80 -16.37
C ALA A 84 22.00 23.51 -16.72
N GLN A 85 21.46 22.35 -16.31
CA GLN A 85 20.04 22.01 -16.46
C GLN A 85 19.12 23.10 -15.88
N GLY A 86 19.42 23.57 -14.66
CA GLY A 86 18.67 24.66 -14.03
C GLY A 86 18.73 25.97 -14.82
N LEU A 87 19.89 26.33 -15.38
CA LEU A 87 20.07 27.52 -16.20
C LEU A 87 19.27 27.44 -17.51
N PHE A 88 19.36 26.32 -18.23
CA PHE A 88 18.62 26.09 -19.46
C PHE A 88 17.11 26.06 -19.23
N LEU A 89 16.65 25.47 -18.10
CA LEU A 89 15.25 25.48 -17.68
C LEU A 89 14.72 26.91 -17.40
N VAL A 90 15.50 27.76 -16.72
CA VAL A 90 15.17 29.19 -16.56
C VAL A 90 15.07 29.88 -17.93
N ASN A 91 16.04 29.63 -18.83
CA ASN A 91 16.05 30.23 -20.17
C ASN A 91 14.82 29.81 -21.02
N ASN A 92 14.34 28.57 -20.89
CA ASN A 92 13.10 28.13 -21.57
C ASN A 92 11.88 29.00 -21.18
N TYR A 93 11.71 29.29 -19.89
CA TYR A 93 10.58 30.13 -19.46
C TYR A 93 10.78 31.62 -19.73
N ILE A 94 12.03 32.11 -19.84
CA ILE A 94 12.33 33.45 -20.38
C ILE A 94 11.89 33.53 -21.85
N LEU A 95 12.26 32.54 -22.68
CA LEU A 95 11.84 32.48 -24.09
C LEU A 95 10.32 32.35 -24.23
N LEU A 96 9.65 31.50 -23.44
CA LEU A 96 8.19 31.38 -23.41
C LEU A 96 7.49 32.68 -23.00
N CYS A 97 8.03 33.46 -22.06
CA CYS A 97 7.45 34.74 -21.71
C CYS A 97 7.73 35.80 -22.78
N PHE A 98 9.01 36.05 -23.11
CA PHE A 98 9.42 37.31 -23.74
C PHE A 98 9.80 37.22 -25.22
N ALA A 99 10.08 36.04 -25.77
CA ALA A 99 10.47 35.88 -27.18
C ALA A 99 9.26 35.51 -28.06
N GLN A 100 9.22 36.03 -29.29
CA GLN A 100 8.08 35.86 -30.22
C GLN A 100 8.47 35.20 -31.54
N GLY A 101 7.48 34.61 -32.20
CA GLY A 101 7.61 33.97 -33.51
C GLY A 101 8.17 32.53 -33.49
N LEU A 102 7.98 31.82 -34.61
CA LEU A 102 8.29 30.39 -34.74
C LEU A 102 9.77 30.09 -34.46
N THR A 103 10.70 30.89 -34.99
CA THR A 103 12.15 30.72 -34.78
C THR A 103 12.56 30.75 -33.30
N ALA A 104 11.92 31.60 -32.50
CA ALA A 104 12.20 31.65 -31.05
C ALA A 104 11.71 30.38 -30.34
N MET A 105 10.57 29.83 -30.77
CA MET A 105 10.07 28.56 -30.24
C MET A 105 10.90 27.37 -30.74
N THR A 106 11.45 27.40 -31.96
CA THR A 106 12.45 26.42 -32.43
C THR A 106 13.69 26.39 -31.52
N VAL A 107 14.25 27.56 -31.18
CA VAL A 107 15.39 27.66 -30.25
C VAL A 107 15.00 27.14 -28.85
N LEU A 108 13.77 27.38 -28.40
CA LEU A 108 13.27 26.82 -27.16
C LEU A 108 13.19 25.29 -27.19
N GLN A 109 12.75 24.67 -28.27
CA GLN A 109 12.68 23.20 -28.35
C GLN A 109 14.07 22.55 -28.28
N VAL A 110 15.08 23.16 -28.92
CA VAL A 110 16.50 22.75 -28.80
C VAL A 110 17.01 22.92 -27.37
N ASN A 111 16.67 24.03 -26.71
CA ASN A 111 17.04 24.30 -25.32
C ASN A 111 16.35 23.32 -24.34
N PHE A 112 15.07 23.03 -24.53
CA PHE A 112 14.33 22.04 -23.76
C PHE A 112 14.91 20.63 -23.93
N ALA A 113 15.42 20.27 -25.12
CA ALA A 113 16.16 19.03 -25.33
C ALA A 113 17.49 18.96 -24.54
N ILE A 114 18.16 20.09 -24.26
CA ILE A 114 19.30 20.14 -23.32
C ILE A 114 18.82 19.85 -21.89
N VAL A 115 17.69 20.43 -21.47
CA VAL A 115 17.10 20.16 -20.15
C VAL A 115 16.70 18.68 -20.00
N THR A 116 16.10 18.06 -21.02
CA THR A 116 15.71 16.65 -20.99
C THR A 116 16.91 15.70 -21.00
N SER A 117 17.93 15.96 -21.83
CA SER A 117 19.15 15.14 -21.87
C SER A 117 19.97 15.17 -20.58
N THR A 118 19.91 16.27 -19.84
CA THR A 118 20.59 16.41 -18.55
C THR A 118 19.88 15.69 -17.39
N GLU A 119 18.64 15.20 -17.55
CA GLU A 119 17.94 14.40 -16.51
C GLU A 119 18.65 13.09 -16.16
N VAL A 120 19.45 12.52 -17.08
CA VAL A 120 20.28 11.34 -16.81
C VAL A 120 21.28 11.62 -15.66
N ALA A 121 21.81 12.85 -15.60
CA ALA A 121 22.72 13.27 -14.55
C ALA A 121 22.02 13.36 -13.18
N TYR A 122 20.75 13.80 -13.14
CA TYR A 122 19.96 13.88 -11.91
C TYR A 122 19.81 12.50 -11.23
N PHE A 123 19.39 11.47 -11.98
CA PHE A 123 19.22 10.13 -11.42
C PHE A 123 20.54 9.40 -11.18
N SER A 124 21.57 9.65 -11.98
CA SER A 124 22.87 8.99 -11.79
C SER A 124 23.68 9.61 -10.63
N TYR A 125 23.48 10.89 -10.34
CA TYR A 125 24.11 11.59 -9.21
C TYR A 125 23.84 10.90 -7.87
N ILE A 126 22.59 10.50 -7.58
CA ILE A 126 22.26 9.94 -6.26
C ILE A 126 22.98 8.61 -5.99
N TYR A 127 23.14 7.76 -7.00
CA TYR A 127 23.84 6.47 -6.87
C TYR A 127 25.36 6.65 -6.70
N SER A 128 25.92 7.78 -7.15
CA SER A 128 27.35 8.11 -7.00
C SER A 128 27.77 8.56 -5.59
N ILE A 129 26.81 8.87 -4.70
CA ILE A 129 27.09 9.45 -3.36
C ILE A 129 26.50 8.66 -2.17
N ILE A 130 25.62 7.68 -2.40
CA ILE A 130 25.03 6.84 -1.35
C ILE A 130 25.47 5.37 -1.49
N SER A 131 25.27 4.57 -0.44
CA SER A 131 25.56 3.13 -0.49
C SER A 131 24.43 2.32 -1.13
N VAL A 132 24.78 1.21 -1.80
CA VAL A 132 23.84 0.31 -2.51
C VAL A 132 22.65 -0.10 -1.65
N ARG A 133 22.86 -0.34 -0.35
CA ARG A 133 21.82 -0.69 0.64
C ARG A 133 20.70 0.35 0.79
N LEU A 134 20.88 1.56 0.26
CA LEU A 134 19.94 2.68 0.33
C LEU A 134 19.35 3.04 -1.05
N TYR A 135 19.77 2.39 -2.15
CA TYR A 135 19.35 2.72 -3.52
C TYR A 135 17.83 2.70 -3.67
N GLN A 136 17.17 1.59 -3.32
CA GLN A 136 15.72 1.46 -3.36
C GLN A 136 14.98 2.62 -2.64
N ARG A 137 15.46 3.03 -1.46
CA ARG A 137 14.86 4.11 -0.66
C ARG A 137 15.10 5.49 -1.26
N ALA A 138 16.34 5.80 -1.62
CA ALA A 138 16.68 7.11 -2.17
C ALA A 138 16.04 7.33 -3.54
N THR A 139 15.97 6.29 -4.38
CA THR A 139 15.25 6.32 -5.66
C THR A 139 13.77 6.64 -5.44
N GLY A 140 13.13 5.95 -4.49
CA GLY A 140 11.74 6.20 -4.12
C GLY A 140 11.51 7.63 -3.61
N TYR A 141 12.39 8.15 -2.75
CA TYR A 141 12.29 9.52 -2.24
C TYR A 141 12.48 10.58 -3.33
N LEU A 142 13.51 10.46 -4.19
CA LEU A 142 13.76 11.41 -5.28
C LEU A 142 12.63 11.40 -6.32
N ARG A 143 12.16 10.21 -6.74
CA ARG A 143 11.03 10.11 -7.67
C ARG A 143 9.74 10.64 -7.06
N SER A 144 9.47 10.35 -5.79
CA SER A 144 8.31 10.88 -5.09
C SER A 144 8.36 12.41 -4.99
N ALA A 145 9.50 13.01 -4.63
CA ALA A 145 9.67 14.46 -4.57
C ALA A 145 9.51 15.13 -5.94
N MET A 146 10.09 14.56 -6.99
CA MET A 146 9.94 15.03 -8.38
C MET A 146 8.49 14.98 -8.85
N LEU A 147 7.79 13.86 -8.63
CA LEU A 147 6.39 13.68 -9.01
C LEU A 147 5.44 14.55 -8.17
N THR A 148 5.78 14.80 -6.89
CA THR A 148 5.08 15.78 -6.04
C THR A 148 5.25 17.20 -6.58
N GLY A 149 6.41 17.52 -7.17
CA GLY A 149 6.64 18.76 -7.92
C GLY A 149 5.66 18.89 -9.08
N TYR A 150 5.58 17.90 -9.97
CA TYR A 150 4.60 17.88 -11.07
C TYR A 150 3.15 17.96 -10.56
N THR A 151 2.82 17.26 -9.47
CA THR A 151 1.48 17.30 -8.85
C THR A 151 1.11 18.71 -8.42
N PHE A 152 1.98 19.35 -7.62
CA PHE A 152 1.74 20.67 -7.09
C PHE A 152 1.72 21.72 -8.21
N GLY A 153 2.63 21.63 -9.18
CA GLY A 153 2.66 22.49 -10.35
C GLY A 153 1.35 22.42 -11.13
N SER A 154 0.93 21.22 -11.54
CA SER A 154 -0.24 21.03 -12.41
C SER A 154 -1.56 21.38 -11.71
N PHE A 155 -1.68 21.06 -10.42
CA PHE A 155 -2.82 21.50 -9.60
C PHE A 155 -2.87 23.03 -9.47
N LEU A 156 -1.74 23.66 -9.15
CA LEU A 156 -1.63 25.11 -9.04
C LEU A 156 -1.98 25.79 -10.38
N GLY A 157 -1.48 25.25 -11.51
CA GLY A 157 -1.82 25.72 -12.85
C GLY A 157 -3.33 25.66 -13.12
N GLN A 158 -3.96 24.52 -12.85
CA GLN A 158 -5.41 24.37 -13.04
C GLN A 158 -6.22 25.34 -12.17
N VAL A 159 -5.85 25.53 -10.90
CA VAL A 159 -6.53 26.50 -10.01
C VAL A 159 -6.34 27.94 -10.51
N LEU A 160 -5.11 28.32 -10.91
CA LEU A 160 -4.82 29.66 -11.41
C LEU A 160 -5.62 29.99 -12.67
N VAL A 161 -5.69 29.07 -13.64
CA VAL A 161 -6.43 29.27 -14.90
C VAL A 161 -7.95 29.19 -14.66
N SER A 162 -8.46 28.12 -14.05
CA SER A 162 -9.89 27.84 -14.00
C SER A 162 -10.66 28.54 -12.88
N VAL A 163 -9.99 28.90 -11.77
CA VAL A 163 -10.66 29.52 -10.60
C VAL A 163 -10.28 30.99 -10.46
N ALA A 164 -9.00 31.32 -10.66
CA ALA A 164 -8.51 32.69 -10.50
C ALA A 164 -8.47 33.51 -11.82
N GLY A 165 -8.80 32.90 -12.96
CA GLY A 165 -8.85 33.60 -14.26
C GLY A 165 -7.49 34.13 -14.74
N VAL A 166 -6.39 33.56 -14.27
CA VAL A 166 -5.03 34.04 -14.55
C VAL A 166 -4.62 33.69 -15.96
N SER A 167 -4.10 34.66 -16.71
CA SER A 167 -3.68 34.46 -18.10
C SER A 167 -2.48 33.50 -18.21
N TYR A 168 -2.39 32.75 -19.32
CA TYR A 168 -1.30 31.81 -19.56
C TYR A 168 0.09 32.45 -19.51
N PHE A 169 0.24 33.72 -19.90
CA PHE A 169 1.49 34.47 -19.72
C PHE A 169 1.89 34.57 -18.24
N CYS A 170 0.94 34.92 -17.36
CA CYS A 170 1.19 34.98 -15.93
C CYS A 170 1.50 33.60 -15.32
N VAL A 171 0.87 32.53 -15.80
CA VAL A 171 1.20 31.15 -15.37
C VAL A 171 2.62 30.75 -15.80
N ASN A 172 3.07 31.16 -17.00
CA ASN A 172 4.46 31.00 -17.44
C ASN A 172 5.44 31.82 -16.59
N ALA A 173 5.09 33.06 -16.23
CA ALA A 173 5.91 33.91 -15.36
C ALA A 173 6.02 33.37 -13.92
N ILE A 174 4.94 32.79 -13.37
CA ILE A 174 4.95 32.07 -12.10
C ILE A 174 5.88 30.85 -12.20
N THR A 175 5.79 30.10 -13.30
CA THR A 175 6.66 28.95 -13.56
C THR A 175 8.14 29.36 -13.65
N LEU A 176 8.45 30.46 -14.33
CA LEU A 176 9.80 31.06 -14.38
C LEU A 176 10.36 31.33 -12.98
N GLY A 177 9.56 31.93 -12.09
CA GLY A 177 9.95 32.17 -10.70
C GLY A 177 10.26 30.88 -9.94
N ILE A 178 9.44 29.85 -10.11
CA ILE A 178 9.62 28.54 -9.46
C ILE A 178 10.90 27.83 -9.95
N VAL A 179 11.14 27.79 -11.28
CA VAL A 179 12.36 27.14 -11.81
C VAL A 179 13.63 27.94 -11.51
N SER A 180 13.52 29.26 -11.28
CA SER A 180 14.63 30.08 -10.78
C SER A 180 15.05 29.67 -9.37
N VAL A 181 14.10 29.27 -8.50
CA VAL A 181 14.42 28.66 -7.19
C VAL A 181 15.17 27.34 -7.38
N ALA A 182 14.76 26.50 -8.35
CA ALA A 182 15.47 25.25 -8.66
C ALA A 182 16.93 25.52 -9.08
N PHE A 183 17.16 26.52 -9.94
CA PHE A 183 18.51 26.93 -10.34
C PHE A 183 19.35 27.37 -9.13
N VAL A 184 18.81 28.17 -8.21
CA VAL A 184 19.52 28.56 -6.97
C VAL A 184 19.83 27.33 -6.09
N VAL A 185 18.87 26.41 -5.90
CA VAL A 185 19.07 25.17 -5.11
C VAL A 185 20.16 24.27 -5.72
N SER A 186 20.35 24.27 -7.04
CA SER A 186 21.37 23.44 -7.71
C SER A 186 22.81 23.74 -7.24
N PHE A 187 23.10 24.99 -6.83
CA PHE A 187 24.40 25.37 -6.28
C PHE A 187 24.67 24.74 -4.90
N CYS A 188 23.63 24.44 -4.12
CA CYS A 188 23.71 23.83 -2.79
C CYS A 188 23.97 22.31 -2.82
N LEU A 189 23.96 21.67 -4.00
CA LEU A 189 24.25 20.25 -4.13
C LEU A 189 25.71 19.94 -3.75
N PRO A 190 26.00 18.87 -2.99
CA PRO A 190 27.37 18.44 -2.73
C PRO A 190 28.11 17.98 -4.01
N THR A 191 29.43 17.93 -3.97
CA THR A 191 30.26 17.46 -5.09
C THR A 191 30.58 15.96 -4.96
N PRO A 192 30.32 15.13 -5.99
CA PRO A 192 30.72 13.73 -5.98
C PRO A 192 32.26 13.59 -5.91
N HIS A 193 32.73 12.72 -5.02
CA HIS A 193 34.17 12.58 -4.74
C HIS A 193 34.95 11.75 -5.77
N ARG A 194 34.28 10.92 -6.58
CA ARG A 194 34.91 10.05 -7.59
C ARG A 194 34.25 10.22 -8.96
N GLY A 195 35.06 10.26 -10.01
CA GLY A 195 34.65 10.28 -11.42
C GLY A 195 35.42 9.20 -12.19
N MET A 196 34.86 8.72 -13.29
CA MET A 196 35.22 7.40 -13.84
C MET A 196 36.40 7.39 -14.83
N PHE A 197 36.53 8.43 -15.68
CA PHE A 197 37.41 8.36 -16.86
C PHE A 197 38.57 9.35 -16.89
N PHE A 198 38.58 10.37 -16.00
CA PHE A 198 39.47 11.52 -16.13
C PHE A 198 40.15 11.95 -14.82
N ARG A 199 40.88 11.02 -14.18
CA ARG A 199 42.10 11.32 -13.42
C ARG A 199 42.96 10.06 -13.28
N GLY A 200 44.26 10.17 -13.57
CA GLY A 200 45.21 9.08 -13.43
C GLY A 200 45.49 8.70 -11.97
N GLU A 201 46.11 7.54 -11.79
CA GLU A 201 46.55 6.99 -10.51
C GLU A 201 47.52 7.94 -9.79
N THR A 202 47.19 8.38 -8.57
CA THR A 202 48.17 8.97 -7.63
C THR A 202 47.66 9.02 -6.17
N GLU A 203 47.06 7.93 -5.68
CA GLU A 203 46.87 7.71 -4.24
C GLU A 203 47.19 6.25 -3.89
N VAL A 204 48.48 5.96 -3.66
CA VAL A 204 48.95 4.74 -2.98
C VAL A 204 49.04 5.06 -1.48
N PRO A 205 48.27 4.39 -0.60
CA PRO A 205 48.45 4.53 0.84
C PRO A 205 49.68 3.72 1.28
N THR A 206 50.68 4.38 1.86
CA THR A 206 51.84 3.75 2.48
C THR A 206 51.53 3.20 3.87
N THR A 207 51.76 1.91 4.08
CA THR A 207 52.20 1.38 5.39
C THR A 207 53.11 0.16 5.18
N GLN A 208 54.22 0.10 5.91
CA GLN A 208 55.27 -0.92 5.76
C GLN A 208 54.96 -2.20 6.56
N GLU A 209 55.49 -3.34 6.10
CA GLU A 209 56.26 -4.25 6.95
C GLU A 209 57.14 -5.21 6.10
N HIS A 210 58.43 -5.27 6.47
CA HIS A 210 59.50 -6.28 6.25
C HIS A 210 59.22 -7.59 5.43
N HIS A 211 60.18 -8.20 4.69
CA HIS A 211 61.66 -8.19 4.76
C HIS A 211 62.35 -8.67 3.45
N SER A 212 63.64 -8.29 3.31
CA SER A 212 64.80 -9.02 2.71
C SER A 212 65.08 -9.09 1.19
N ALA A 213 66.36 -8.77 0.89
CA ALA A 213 67.19 -9.00 -0.31
C ALA A 213 66.84 -8.28 -1.63
N ALA A 214 67.80 -7.82 -2.44
CA ALA A 214 69.20 -7.39 -2.25
C ALA A 214 69.70 -6.82 -3.59
N GLU A 215 70.57 -5.78 -3.57
CA GLU A 215 71.50 -5.40 -4.67
C GLU A 215 70.86 -4.97 -6.03
N GLU A 216 71.38 -4.02 -6.81
CA GLU A 216 72.59 -3.19 -6.76
C GLU A 216 72.39 -1.87 -7.55
N ASN A 217 73.12 -0.81 -7.16
CA ASN A 217 73.77 0.27 -7.93
C ASN A 217 73.22 0.70 -9.33
N THR A 218 73.19 1.98 -9.72
CA THR A 218 74.15 3.07 -9.43
C THR A 218 73.52 4.46 -9.67
N GLU A 219 74.09 5.49 -9.03
CA GLU A 219 73.71 6.90 -9.12
C GLU A 219 74.27 7.64 -10.36
N GLY A 220 73.75 8.86 -10.61
CA GLY A 220 74.39 9.91 -11.38
C GLY A 220 73.53 10.50 -12.50
N ALA A 221 73.23 11.80 -12.61
CA ALA A 221 73.26 12.99 -11.75
C ALA A 221 72.80 14.17 -12.66
N GLU A 222 72.57 15.33 -12.04
CA GLU A 222 72.41 16.67 -12.64
C GLU A 222 71.07 17.06 -13.29
N GLU A 223 70.78 18.35 -13.12
CA GLU A 223 69.49 19.01 -13.34
C GLU A 223 69.47 19.72 -14.70
N GLU A 224 68.31 19.76 -15.36
CA GLU A 224 68.01 20.89 -16.24
C GLU A 224 66.52 21.26 -16.20
N SER A 225 66.25 22.51 -15.81
CA SER A 225 64.89 23.03 -15.68
C SER A 225 64.30 23.40 -17.03
N THR A 226 63.62 22.46 -17.69
CA THR A 226 62.90 22.75 -18.95
C THR A 226 61.39 22.78 -18.74
N GLN A 227 60.81 23.89 -19.16
CA GLN A 227 59.39 24.25 -19.15
C GLN A 227 58.45 23.07 -19.45
N VAL A 228 57.46 22.83 -18.56
CA VAL A 228 56.28 22.03 -18.92
C VAL A 228 55.43 22.84 -19.89
N ALA A 229 55.71 22.66 -21.17
CA ALA A 229 54.89 23.19 -22.26
C ALA A 229 53.48 22.60 -22.18
N GLY A 230 52.46 23.43 -22.46
CA GLY A 230 51.07 22.99 -22.50
C GLY A 230 50.84 21.95 -23.60
N GLY A 231 50.41 20.75 -23.21
CA GLY A 231 50.30 19.58 -24.11
C GLY A 231 48.97 18.83 -24.00
N GLY A 232 47.88 19.48 -24.41
CA GLY A 232 46.67 18.81 -24.92
C GLY A 232 45.85 17.92 -23.97
N TRP A 233 44.82 18.51 -23.34
CA TRP A 233 43.64 17.78 -22.82
C TRP A 233 42.90 16.93 -23.88
N CYS A 234 43.19 17.13 -25.17
CA CYS A 234 42.59 16.44 -26.31
C CYS A 234 43.61 15.58 -27.08
N SER A 235 44.44 14.80 -26.39
CA SER A 235 45.22 13.75 -27.07
C SER A 235 44.30 12.62 -27.56
N TRP A 236 44.39 12.28 -28.85
CA TRP A 236 43.63 11.18 -29.45
C TRP A 236 43.82 9.86 -28.69
N ASN A 237 45.02 9.62 -28.13
CA ASN A 237 45.31 8.42 -27.36
C ASN A 237 44.50 8.36 -26.05
N THR A 238 44.27 9.50 -25.38
CA THR A 238 43.45 9.57 -24.17
C THR A 238 41.97 9.35 -24.48
N ILE A 239 41.47 9.91 -25.59
CA ILE A 239 40.09 9.72 -26.04
C ILE A 239 39.86 8.27 -26.48
N ALA A 240 40.78 7.67 -27.25
CA ALA A 240 40.71 6.27 -27.66
C ALA A 240 40.77 5.32 -26.45
N HIS A 241 41.62 5.60 -25.46
CA HIS A 241 41.69 4.81 -24.23
C HIS A 241 40.41 4.91 -23.40
N ALA A 242 39.87 6.11 -23.22
CA ALA A 242 38.58 6.31 -22.54
C ALA A 242 37.42 5.63 -23.28
N GLY A 243 37.38 5.71 -24.62
CA GLY A 243 36.39 5.03 -25.46
C GLY A 243 36.47 3.51 -25.37
N HIS A 244 37.68 2.94 -25.35
CA HIS A 244 37.89 1.51 -25.16
C HIS A 244 37.53 1.04 -23.74
N LEU A 245 37.78 1.86 -22.71
CA LEU A 245 37.35 1.57 -21.34
C LEU A 245 35.82 1.65 -21.20
N LEU A 246 35.18 2.68 -21.76
CA LEU A 246 33.72 2.81 -21.90
C LEU A 246 33.10 1.56 -22.55
N TRP A 247 33.67 1.10 -23.68
CA TRP A 247 33.19 -0.09 -24.40
C TRP A 247 33.33 -1.38 -23.57
N ARG A 248 34.44 -1.56 -22.86
CA ARG A 248 34.62 -2.69 -21.94
C ARG A 248 33.63 -2.65 -20.76
N SER A 249 33.45 -1.48 -20.14
CA SER A 249 32.49 -1.28 -19.05
C SER A 249 31.04 -1.50 -19.49
N PHE A 250 30.69 -1.09 -20.71
CA PHE A 250 29.41 -1.39 -21.35
C PHE A 250 29.20 -2.90 -21.53
N LEU A 251 30.13 -3.60 -22.19
CA LEU A 251 30.05 -5.05 -22.40
C LEU A 251 29.98 -5.83 -21.08
N GLN A 252 30.74 -5.41 -20.07
CA GLN A 252 30.71 -6.02 -18.75
C GLN A 252 29.37 -5.81 -18.04
N SER A 253 28.78 -4.61 -18.14
CA SER A 253 27.47 -4.31 -17.57
C SER A 253 26.38 -5.19 -18.18
N TYR A 254 26.27 -5.22 -19.51
CA TYR A 254 25.24 -5.99 -20.23
C TYR A 254 25.54 -7.50 -20.31
N SER A 255 26.59 -8.00 -19.64
CA SER A 255 26.82 -9.43 -19.46
C SER A 255 25.76 -10.08 -18.52
N SER A 256 25.17 -9.30 -17.60
CA SER A 256 24.10 -9.79 -16.72
C SER A 256 22.77 -9.90 -17.47
N LYS A 257 22.24 -11.12 -17.58
CA LYS A 257 20.92 -11.39 -18.18
C LYS A 257 19.80 -10.60 -17.51
N GLN A 258 19.86 -10.42 -16.19
CA GLN A 258 18.87 -9.63 -15.44
C GLN A 258 18.93 -8.15 -15.85
N LEU A 259 20.14 -7.58 -15.97
CA LEU A 259 20.30 -6.20 -16.42
C LEU A 259 19.73 -6.00 -17.82
N VAL A 260 20.00 -6.91 -18.76
CA VAL A 260 19.50 -6.85 -20.14
C VAL A 260 17.98 -6.75 -20.18
N TYR A 261 17.24 -7.56 -19.42
CA TYR A 261 15.77 -7.52 -19.45
C TYR A 261 15.18 -6.24 -18.84
N TRP A 262 15.73 -5.74 -17.73
CA TRP A 262 15.29 -4.47 -17.15
C TRP A 262 15.61 -3.28 -18.07
N SER A 263 16.80 -3.26 -18.68
CA SER A 263 17.20 -2.24 -19.66
C SER A 263 16.36 -2.29 -20.94
N LEU A 264 16.02 -3.48 -21.44
CA LEU A 264 15.15 -3.66 -22.60
C LEU A 264 13.74 -3.14 -22.31
N TRP A 265 13.18 -3.44 -21.14
CA TRP A 265 11.89 -2.89 -20.73
C TRP A 265 11.95 -1.37 -20.60
N TRP A 266 13.00 -0.80 -19.99
CA TRP A 266 13.19 0.65 -19.93
C TRP A 266 13.11 1.26 -21.32
N ALA A 267 13.91 0.78 -22.26
CA ALA A 267 14.01 1.34 -23.59
C ALA A 267 12.64 1.33 -24.31
N LEU A 268 11.96 0.18 -24.30
CA LEU A 268 10.64 0.01 -24.92
C LEU A 268 9.57 0.88 -24.24
N ALA A 269 9.42 0.75 -22.92
CA ALA A 269 8.35 1.44 -22.20
C ALA A 269 8.57 2.96 -22.11
N THR A 270 9.80 3.45 -22.16
CA THR A 270 10.10 4.89 -22.18
C THR A 270 9.84 5.48 -23.57
N ALA A 271 10.16 4.76 -24.64
CA ALA A 271 9.81 5.17 -26.01
C ALA A 271 8.29 5.32 -26.19
N GLY A 272 7.51 4.32 -25.76
CA GLY A 272 6.06 4.37 -25.77
C GLY A 272 5.49 5.48 -24.87
N TYR A 273 6.11 5.75 -23.72
CA TYR A 273 5.69 6.82 -22.81
C TYR A 273 5.84 8.18 -23.46
N PHE A 274 6.96 8.46 -24.15
CA PHE A 274 7.16 9.75 -24.81
C PHE A 274 6.17 9.98 -25.97
N GLN A 275 5.82 8.95 -26.74
CA GLN A 275 4.76 9.05 -27.76
C GLN A 275 3.43 9.51 -27.13
N ILE A 276 2.95 8.77 -26.12
CA ILE A 276 1.69 9.07 -25.47
C ILE A 276 1.75 10.44 -24.76
N PHE A 277 2.84 10.74 -24.05
CA PHE A 277 3.00 12.01 -23.33
C PHE A 277 2.92 13.23 -24.25
N ASN A 278 3.57 13.19 -25.41
CA ASN A 278 3.59 14.31 -26.36
C ASN A 278 2.23 14.51 -27.04
N TYR A 279 1.56 13.43 -27.43
CA TYR A 279 0.36 13.49 -28.26
C TYR A 279 -0.96 13.40 -27.47
N VAL A 280 -0.95 13.14 -26.16
CA VAL A 280 -2.19 13.04 -25.37
C VAL A 280 -2.97 14.35 -25.31
N GLN A 281 -2.31 15.51 -25.29
CA GLN A 281 -3.03 16.80 -25.29
C GLN A 281 -3.76 17.04 -26.62
N LEU A 282 -3.22 16.54 -27.74
CA LEU A 282 -3.88 16.59 -29.05
C LEU A 282 -5.04 15.59 -29.11
N MET A 283 -4.86 14.38 -28.56
CA MET A 283 -5.95 13.42 -28.41
C MET A 283 -7.11 14.03 -27.59
N TRP A 284 -6.80 14.72 -26.49
CA TRP A 284 -7.79 15.45 -25.69
C TRP A 284 -8.47 16.57 -26.49
N ASN A 285 -7.73 17.37 -27.25
CA ASN A 285 -8.29 18.43 -28.10
C ASN A 285 -9.14 17.89 -29.27
N HIS A 286 -8.80 16.70 -29.78
CA HIS A 286 -9.57 15.99 -30.81
C HIS A 286 -10.89 15.42 -30.27
N ILE A 287 -10.87 14.87 -29.04
CA ILE A 287 -12.07 14.37 -28.36
C ILE A 287 -12.99 15.53 -27.92
N GLU A 288 -12.42 16.60 -27.35
CA GLU A 288 -13.16 17.77 -26.90
C GLU A 288 -12.37 19.07 -27.18
N PRO A 289 -12.76 19.86 -28.20
CA PRO A 289 -12.02 21.04 -28.60
C PRO A 289 -11.95 22.12 -27.52
N SER A 290 -10.72 22.44 -27.12
CA SER A 290 -10.38 23.34 -26.00
C SER A 290 -10.89 24.79 -26.12
N GLY A 291 -11.35 25.19 -27.31
CA GLY A 291 -12.04 26.48 -27.53
C GLY A 291 -13.53 26.48 -27.16
N SER A 292 -14.12 25.33 -26.80
CA SER A 292 -15.57 25.18 -26.58
C SER A 292 -15.99 24.62 -25.21
N SER A 293 -15.06 24.09 -24.42
CA SER A 293 -15.34 23.45 -23.12
C SER A 293 -14.29 23.78 -22.05
N SER A 294 -14.60 23.45 -20.79
CA SER A 294 -13.68 23.57 -19.67
C SER A 294 -12.72 22.38 -19.59
N VAL A 295 -11.47 22.58 -19.99
CA VAL A 295 -10.45 21.51 -20.06
C VAL A 295 -9.72 21.34 -18.71
N TYR A 296 -9.56 20.10 -18.25
CA TYR A 296 -9.05 19.72 -16.92
C TYR A 296 -7.63 19.11 -16.93
N ASN A 297 -6.85 19.33 -17.99
CA ASN A 297 -5.51 18.76 -18.20
C ASN A 297 -4.60 18.83 -16.97
N GLY A 298 -4.55 19.96 -16.26
CA GLY A 298 -3.72 20.15 -15.07
C GLY A 298 -4.23 19.38 -13.84
N GLY A 299 -5.55 19.22 -13.70
CA GLY A 299 -6.14 18.36 -12.67
C GLY A 299 -5.86 16.88 -12.90
N VAL A 300 -5.95 16.44 -14.16
CA VAL A 300 -5.68 15.07 -14.60
C VAL A 300 -4.20 14.71 -14.42
N GLU A 301 -3.31 15.60 -14.84
CA GLU A 301 -1.87 15.50 -14.65
C GLU A 301 -1.50 15.46 -13.16
N ALA A 302 -2.15 16.29 -12.33
CA ALA A 302 -1.94 16.28 -10.89
C ALA A 302 -2.35 14.94 -10.24
N ILE A 303 -3.50 14.37 -10.60
CA ILE A 303 -3.95 13.07 -10.07
C ILE A 303 -3.00 11.94 -10.53
N ALA A 304 -2.64 11.91 -11.82
CA ALA A 304 -1.74 10.91 -12.38
C ALA A 304 -0.36 10.92 -11.70
N THR A 305 0.20 12.11 -11.49
CA THR A 305 1.52 12.28 -10.87
C THR A 305 1.48 12.05 -9.36
N LEU A 306 0.38 12.39 -8.67
CA LEU A 306 0.20 12.10 -7.24
C LEU A 306 0.16 10.60 -6.96
N LEU A 307 -0.58 9.84 -7.78
CA LEU A 307 -0.61 8.37 -7.71
C LEU A 307 0.77 7.79 -7.96
N GLY A 308 1.49 8.29 -8.97
CA GLY A 308 2.89 7.92 -9.22
C GLY A 308 3.82 8.25 -8.05
N ALA A 309 3.66 9.41 -7.40
CA ALA A 309 4.48 9.84 -6.28
C ALA A 309 4.28 8.96 -5.04
N GLY A 310 3.03 8.58 -4.75
CA GLY A 310 2.69 7.64 -3.69
C GLY A 310 3.23 6.24 -3.97
N ALA A 311 3.04 5.73 -5.21
CA ALA A 311 3.55 4.44 -5.64
C ALA A 311 5.10 4.36 -5.55
N ALA A 312 5.80 5.40 -6.03
CA ALA A 312 7.25 5.50 -5.96
C ALA A 312 7.78 5.60 -4.51
N PHE A 313 7.06 6.29 -3.62
CA PHE A 313 7.40 6.32 -2.20
C PHE A 313 7.21 4.93 -1.56
N THR A 314 6.05 4.31 -1.75
CA THR A 314 5.72 2.99 -1.19
C THR A 314 6.71 1.92 -1.64
N ILE A 315 7.08 1.89 -2.93
CA ILE A 315 8.02 0.89 -3.46
C ILE A 315 9.44 1.03 -2.89
N GLY A 316 9.80 2.21 -2.35
CA GLY A 316 11.01 2.42 -1.56
C GLY A 316 11.05 1.66 -0.22
N HIS A 317 9.90 1.18 0.26
CA HIS A 317 9.75 0.50 1.55
C HIS A 317 9.31 -0.98 1.46
N VAL A 318 8.71 -1.40 0.34
CA VAL A 318 8.27 -2.79 0.13
C VAL A 318 9.46 -3.69 -0.24
N LYS A 319 9.55 -4.87 0.37
CA LYS A 319 10.53 -5.90 -0.02
C LYS A 319 9.86 -6.97 -0.88
N VAL A 320 10.30 -7.10 -2.14
CA VAL A 320 9.87 -8.14 -3.09
C VAL A 320 11.12 -8.85 -3.61
N THR A 321 11.04 -10.15 -3.89
CA THR A 321 12.09 -10.88 -4.62
C THR A 321 11.97 -10.60 -6.12
N TRP A 322 12.47 -9.42 -6.53
CA TRP A 322 12.38 -8.90 -7.90
C TRP A 322 13.03 -9.81 -8.95
N GLU A 323 14.00 -10.66 -8.57
CA GLU A 323 14.59 -11.70 -9.42
C GLU A 323 13.56 -12.70 -9.97
N VAL A 324 12.49 -12.99 -9.21
CA VAL A 324 11.44 -13.96 -9.58
C VAL A 324 10.19 -13.28 -10.10
N TRP A 325 9.75 -12.21 -9.43
CA TRP A 325 8.48 -11.53 -9.73
C TRP A 325 8.62 -10.30 -10.62
N GLY A 326 9.82 -9.80 -10.86
CA GLY A 326 10.08 -8.59 -11.63
C GLY A 326 9.59 -8.70 -13.08
N GLU A 327 10.02 -9.72 -13.81
CA GLU A 327 9.62 -9.93 -15.21
C GLU A 327 8.09 -10.11 -15.36
N VAL A 328 7.44 -10.80 -14.42
CA VAL A 328 5.97 -10.92 -14.38
C VAL A 328 5.30 -9.58 -14.10
N ALA A 329 5.84 -8.77 -13.18
CA ALA A 329 5.33 -7.43 -12.89
C ALA A 329 5.46 -6.50 -14.10
N LEU A 330 6.59 -6.56 -14.82
CA LEU A 330 6.80 -5.83 -16.09
C LEU A 330 5.71 -6.20 -17.10
N GLY A 331 5.45 -7.50 -17.32
CA GLY A 331 4.41 -7.97 -18.22
C GLY A 331 3.00 -7.50 -17.81
N MET A 332 2.62 -7.72 -16.54
CA MET A 332 1.30 -7.37 -16.01
C MET A 332 0.99 -5.87 -16.09
N PHE A 333 1.91 -5.01 -15.65
CA PHE A 333 1.69 -3.56 -15.69
C PHE A 333 1.82 -3.00 -17.11
N SER A 334 2.58 -3.64 -18.02
CA SER A 334 2.50 -3.33 -19.46
C SER A 334 1.15 -3.74 -20.08
N ALA A 335 0.48 -4.78 -19.59
CA ALA A 335 -0.90 -5.11 -20.00
C ALA A 335 -1.90 -4.02 -19.56
N VAL A 336 -1.77 -3.55 -18.31
CA VAL A 336 -2.56 -2.43 -17.78
C VAL A 336 -2.32 -1.16 -18.59
N ALA A 337 -1.06 -0.86 -18.94
CA ALA A 337 -0.71 0.24 -19.83
C ALA A 337 -1.35 0.09 -21.22
N ALA A 338 -1.29 -1.09 -21.84
CA ALA A 338 -1.92 -1.35 -23.14
C ALA A 338 -3.44 -1.10 -23.11
N ALA A 339 -4.14 -1.68 -22.13
CA ALA A 339 -5.59 -1.49 -21.98
C ALA A 339 -5.96 -0.03 -21.73
N ALA A 340 -5.15 0.68 -20.93
CA ALA A 340 -5.34 2.11 -20.67
C ALA A 340 -5.11 2.98 -21.92
N VAL A 341 -4.15 2.63 -22.78
CA VAL A 341 -3.88 3.37 -24.03
C VAL A 341 -4.92 3.07 -25.11
N PHE A 342 -5.41 1.83 -25.21
CA PHE A 342 -6.59 1.53 -26.03
C PHE A 342 -7.84 2.29 -25.55
N LEU A 343 -8.04 2.44 -24.23
CA LEU A 343 -9.11 3.26 -23.68
C LEU A 343 -8.97 4.74 -24.08
N ILE A 344 -7.74 5.28 -24.10
CA ILE A 344 -7.46 6.65 -24.59
C ILE A 344 -7.80 6.79 -26.08
N GLY A 345 -7.36 5.84 -26.91
CA GLY A 345 -7.49 5.94 -28.37
C GLY A 345 -8.89 5.64 -28.91
N LEU A 346 -9.64 4.75 -28.27
CA LEU A 346 -10.93 4.25 -28.78
C LEU A 346 -12.15 4.92 -28.13
N THR A 347 -11.96 5.88 -27.23
CA THR A 347 -13.06 6.59 -26.56
C THR A 347 -13.40 7.90 -27.25
N SER A 348 -14.69 8.20 -27.32
CA SER A 348 -15.21 9.51 -27.70
C SER A 348 -15.43 10.44 -26.50
N SER A 349 -14.98 10.08 -25.29
CA SER A 349 -15.21 10.90 -24.10
C SER A 349 -13.93 11.31 -23.38
N ILE A 350 -13.82 12.61 -23.12
CA ILE A 350 -12.63 13.25 -22.58
C ILE A 350 -12.19 12.64 -21.25
N TRP A 351 -13.11 12.33 -20.32
CA TRP A 351 -12.68 11.80 -19.03
C TRP A 351 -12.38 10.29 -19.04
N ALA A 352 -12.78 9.54 -20.07
CA ALA A 352 -12.27 8.17 -20.30
C ALA A 352 -10.82 8.23 -20.72
N SER A 353 -10.53 9.17 -21.62
CA SER A 353 -9.17 9.48 -22.07
C SER A 353 -8.32 9.98 -20.89
N TYR A 354 -8.84 10.87 -20.05
CA TYR A 354 -8.16 11.29 -18.81
C TYR A 354 -7.87 10.14 -17.85
N ALA A 355 -8.84 9.27 -17.58
CA ALA A 355 -8.64 8.18 -16.64
C ALA A 355 -7.76 7.05 -17.19
N GLY A 356 -7.86 6.77 -18.49
CA GLY A 356 -6.88 5.95 -19.21
C GLY A 356 -5.48 6.52 -19.05
N TYR A 357 -5.30 7.83 -19.27
CA TYR A 357 -4.00 8.48 -19.06
C TYR A 357 -3.51 8.41 -17.61
N ILE A 358 -4.38 8.62 -16.62
CA ILE A 358 -4.06 8.47 -15.20
C ILE A 358 -3.56 7.04 -14.89
N ILE A 359 -4.29 6.00 -15.35
CA ILE A 359 -3.92 4.60 -15.13
C ILE A 359 -2.60 4.26 -15.84
N PHE A 360 -2.46 4.67 -17.11
CA PHE A 360 -1.25 4.50 -17.90
C PHE A 360 -0.03 5.11 -17.21
N LYS A 361 -0.12 6.40 -16.86
CA LYS A 361 0.98 7.17 -16.29
C LYS A 361 1.34 6.70 -14.88
N ALA A 362 0.37 6.40 -14.02
CA ALA A 362 0.65 5.85 -12.70
C ALA A 362 1.35 4.48 -12.79
N SER A 363 0.92 3.61 -13.71
CA SER A 363 1.53 2.29 -13.97
C SER A 363 2.98 2.42 -14.47
N TYR A 364 3.21 3.31 -15.43
CA TYR A 364 4.56 3.61 -15.93
C TYR A 364 5.47 4.17 -14.82
N MET A 365 4.99 5.15 -14.03
CA MET A 365 5.77 5.78 -12.96
C MET A 365 6.15 4.81 -11.84
N LEU A 366 5.29 3.84 -11.51
CA LEU A 366 5.62 2.74 -10.60
C LEU A 366 6.71 1.84 -11.21
N LEU A 367 6.51 1.32 -12.43
CA LEU A 367 7.45 0.39 -13.04
C LEU A 367 8.83 1.03 -13.30
N ILE A 368 8.90 2.24 -13.84
CA ILE A 368 10.19 2.91 -14.09
C ILE A 368 10.96 3.13 -12.78
N THR A 369 10.25 3.39 -11.68
CA THR A 369 10.85 3.47 -10.33
C THR A 369 11.49 2.15 -9.91
N ILE A 370 10.83 1.02 -10.14
CA ILE A 370 11.38 -0.32 -9.89
C ILE A 370 12.61 -0.58 -10.77
N THR A 371 12.46 -0.34 -12.07
CA THR A 371 13.49 -0.57 -13.08
C THR A 371 14.79 0.20 -12.77
N MET A 372 14.72 1.47 -12.33
CA MET A 372 15.94 2.23 -11.99
C MET A 372 16.76 1.59 -10.87
N PHE A 373 16.14 1.23 -9.73
CA PHE A 373 16.92 0.65 -8.64
C PHE A 373 17.34 -0.79 -8.94
N GLN A 374 16.55 -1.57 -9.69
CA GLN A 374 16.95 -2.90 -10.15
C GLN A 374 18.13 -2.87 -11.12
N ILE A 375 18.22 -1.86 -12.00
CA ILE A 375 19.39 -1.65 -12.85
C ILE A 375 20.58 -1.16 -11.99
N ALA A 376 20.38 -0.21 -11.08
CA ALA A 376 21.45 0.31 -10.22
C ALA A 376 22.02 -0.74 -9.24
N GLU A 377 21.21 -1.66 -8.74
CA GLU A 377 21.67 -2.79 -7.89
C GLU A 377 22.52 -3.80 -8.66
N ASN A 378 22.35 -3.91 -9.98
CA ASN A 378 23.07 -4.84 -10.85
C ASN A 378 24.28 -4.20 -11.57
N LEU A 379 24.58 -2.94 -11.30
CA LEU A 379 25.71 -2.19 -11.89
C LEU A 379 26.79 -1.88 -10.87
N SER A 380 28.04 -1.84 -11.32
CA SER A 380 29.13 -1.28 -10.52
C SER A 380 28.89 0.21 -10.26
N MET A 381 29.43 0.74 -9.15
CA MET A 381 29.25 2.15 -8.75
C MET A 381 29.70 3.20 -9.78
N GLN A 382 30.39 2.75 -10.82
CA GLN A 382 30.94 3.57 -11.88
C GLN A 382 29.97 3.64 -13.08
N CYS A 383 29.24 2.58 -13.43
CA CYS A 383 28.56 2.50 -14.73
C CYS A 383 27.16 3.16 -14.83
N TYR A 384 26.70 3.90 -13.82
CA TYR A 384 25.31 4.41 -13.78
C TYR A 384 24.96 5.37 -14.91
N ALA A 385 25.72 6.45 -15.09
CA ALA A 385 25.45 7.44 -16.14
C ALA A 385 25.54 6.83 -17.54
N LEU A 386 26.50 5.92 -17.74
CA LEU A 386 26.66 5.18 -18.99
C LEU A 386 25.45 4.29 -19.30
N THR A 387 25.01 3.43 -18.38
CA THR A 387 23.90 2.51 -18.64
C THR A 387 22.56 3.25 -18.74
N PHE A 388 22.31 4.24 -17.87
CA PHE A 388 21.09 5.04 -17.95
C PHE A 388 21.09 5.92 -19.22
N GLY A 389 22.24 6.46 -19.62
CA GLY A 389 22.42 7.20 -20.87
C GLY A 389 22.11 6.34 -22.09
N ILE A 390 22.66 5.11 -22.15
CA ILE A 390 22.41 4.16 -23.24
C ILE A 390 20.94 3.72 -23.27
N ASN A 391 20.32 3.39 -22.13
CA ASN A 391 18.90 3.02 -22.08
C ASN A 391 17.99 4.14 -22.61
N ASN A 392 18.26 5.39 -22.22
CA ASN A 392 17.51 6.54 -22.74
C ASN A 392 17.85 6.81 -24.21
N PHE A 393 19.09 6.62 -24.66
CA PHE A 393 19.45 6.75 -26.08
C PHE A 393 18.71 5.72 -26.93
N THR A 394 18.63 4.46 -26.49
CA THR A 394 17.83 3.43 -27.16
C THR A 394 16.33 3.76 -27.12
N ALA A 395 15.80 4.28 -26.01
CA ALA A 395 14.41 4.73 -25.92
C ALA A 395 14.09 5.86 -26.92
N VAL A 396 14.93 6.91 -26.96
CA VAL A 396 14.72 8.08 -27.83
C VAL A 396 14.97 7.72 -29.29
N LEU A 397 15.88 6.79 -29.59
CA LEU A 397 16.05 6.23 -30.94
C LEU A 397 14.77 5.51 -31.38
N LEU A 398 14.22 4.61 -30.56
CA LEU A 398 12.94 3.93 -30.85
C LEU A 398 11.78 4.93 -30.98
N GLN A 399 11.70 5.91 -30.08
CA GLN A 399 10.71 6.99 -30.15
C GLN A 399 10.84 7.72 -31.49
N THR A 400 12.05 8.11 -31.89
CA THR A 400 12.31 8.82 -33.15
C THR A 400 11.89 7.98 -34.36
N THR A 401 12.19 6.68 -34.36
CA THR A 401 11.72 5.75 -35.41
C THR A 401 10.20 5.63 -35.44
N VAL A 402 9.53 5.53 -34.28
CA VAL A 402 8.05 5.47 -34.22
C VAL A 402 7.43 6.78 -34.70
N THR A 403 7.93 7.95 -34.28
CA THR A 403 7.46 9.26 -34.76
C THR A 403 7.62 9.39 -36.27
N ALA A 404 8.81 9.07 -36.81
CA ALA A 404 9.10 9.16 -38.25
C ALA A 404 8.26 8.19 -39.11
N ILE A 405 7.80 7.06 -38.55
CA ILE A 405 6.93 6.13 -39.29
C ILE A 405 5.45 6.52 -39.16
N VAL A 406 5.00 6.83 -37.94
CA VAL A 406 3.56 6.92 -37.61
C VAL A 406 3.00 8.33 -37.73
N VAL A 407 3.80 9.36 -37.40
CA VAL A 407 3.34 10.75 -37.30
C VAL A 407 3.73 11.56 -38.54
N ASP A 408 4.90 11.30 -39.13
CA ASP A 408 5.39 12.05 -40.29
C ASP A 408 4.45 11.90 -41.50
N GLU A 409 3.94 13.03 -42.00
CA GLU A 409 3.04 13.12 -43.16
C GLU A 409 3.67 12.61 -44.45
N HIS A 410 5.01 12.60 -44.54
CA HIS A 410 5.72 12.06 -45.69
C HIS A 410 5.85 10.51 -45.66
N VAL A 411 5.43 9.84 -44.58
CA VAL A 411 5.55 8.38 -44.43
C VAL A 411 4.20 7.69 -44.29
N LEU A 412 3.51 7.84 -43.15
CA LEU A 412 2.13 7.33 -42.97
C LEU A 412 1.12 8.42 -42.61
N GLY A 413 1.56 9.55 -42.04
CA GLY A 413 0.69 10.69 -41.69
C GLY A 413 -0.59 10.31 -40.94
N MET A 414 -0.49 9.41 -39.96
CA MET A 414 -1.69 8.79 -39.37
C MET A 414 -2.46 9.76 -38.48
N ASP A 415 -3.79 9.68 -38.51
CA ASP A 415 -4.65 10.46 -37.63
C ASP A 415 -4.43 10.07 -36.16
N ILE A 416 -4.69 11.03 -35.25
CA ILE A 416 -4.40 10.90 -33.81
C ILE A 416 -5.03 9.66 -33.15
N VAL A 417 -6.19 9.19 -33.62
CA VAL A 417 -6.83 7.97 -33.12
C VAL A 417 -6.05 6.73 -33.55
N SER A 418 -5.70 6.62 -34.83
CA SER A 418 -4.86 5.54 -35.33
C SER A 418 -3.48 5.49 -34.67
N GLN A 419 -2.86 6.65 -34.36
CA GLN A 419 -1.59 6.71 -33.62
C GLN A 419 -1.72 6.03 -32.25
N PHE A 420 -2.77 6.35 -31.48
CA PHE A 420 -2.99 5.76 -30.16
C PHE A 420 -3.36 4.27 -30.20
N VAL A 421 -4.04 3.78 -31.25
CA VAL A 421 -4.25 2.35 -31.48
C VAL A 421 -2.91 1.61 -31.68
N ILE A 422 -1.97 2.21 -32.42
CA ILE A 422 -0.61 1.66 -32.57
C ILE A 422 0.13 1.67 -31.23
N TYR A 423 0.06 2.75 -30.45
CA TYR A 423 0.71 2.81 -29.14
C TYR A 423 0.13 1.77 -28.15
N GLY A 424 -1.18 1.53 -28.16
CA GLY A 424 -1.82 0.47 -27.36
C GLY A 424 -1.33 -0.92 -27.77
N THR A 425 -1.24 -1.18 -29.08
CA THR A 425 -0.74 -2.44 -29.65
C THR A 425 0.73 -2.67 -29.32
N TYR A 426 1.54 -1.60 -29.32
CA TYR A 426 2.94 -1.62 -28.91
C TYR A 426 3.11 -2.05 -27.45
N TYR A 427 2.32 -1.49 -26.51
CA TYR A 427 2.35 -1.96 -25.11
C TYR A 427 1.81 -3.38 -24.93
N ALA A 428 0.85 -3.82 -25.75
CA ALA A 428 0.37 -5.20 -25.73
C ALA A 428 1.49 -6.20 -26.13
N ALA A 429 2.32 -5.83 -27.11
CA ALA A 429 3.49 -6.62 -27.51
C ALA A 429 4.55 -6.68 -26.39
N ILE A 430 4.84 -5.55 -25.71
CA ILE A 430 5.72 -5.53 -24.52
C ILE A 430 5.16 -6.46 -23.43
N SER A 431 3.86 -6.35 -23.13
CA SER A 431 3.18 -7.21 -22.15
C SER A 431 3.38 -8.68 -22.46
N LEU A 432 3.09 -9.10 -23.70
CA LEU A 432 3.22 -10.51 -24.12
C LEU A 432 4.65 -11.03 -23.96
N LEU A 433 5.65 -10.24 -24.40
CA LEU A 433 7.08 -10.57 -24.29
C LEU A 433 7.48 -10.84 -22.83
N PHE A 434 7.15 -9.92 -21.92
CA PHE A 434 7.53 -10.03 -20.51
C PHE A 434 6.68 -11.04 -19.73
N MET A 435 5.41 -11.28 -20.11
CA MET A 435 4.59 -12.34 -19.54
C MET A 435 5.10 -13.75 -19.89
N ILE A 436 5.48 -14.00 -21.14
CA ILE A 436 6.10 -15.29 -21.54
C ILE A 436 7.43 -15.48 -20.81
N ARG A 437 8.27 -14.44 -20.78
CA ARG A 437 9.58 -14.48 -20.12
C ARG A 437 9.47 -14.70 -18.61
N GLY A 438 8.57 -13.97 -17.94
CA GLY A 438 8.37 -14.04 -16.50
C GLY A 438 7.69 -15.32 -16.04
N THR A 439 6.73 -15.85 -16.79
CA THR A 439 6.14 -17.18 -16.48
C THR A 439 7.18 -18.30 -16.64
N TYR A 440 8.05 -18.23 -17.64
CA TYR A 440 9.20 -19.14 -17.76
C TYR A 440 10.14 -19.04 -16.54
N THR A 441 10.51 -17.82 -16.10
CA THR A 441 11.36 -17.64 -14.91
C THR A 441 10.71 -18.19 -13.64
N ALA A 442 9.43 -17.89 -13.41
CA ALA A 442 8.70 -18.40 -12.24
C ALA A 442 8.60 -19.93 -12.27
N CYS A 443 8.33 -20.53 -13.44
CA CYS A 443 8.30 -21.97 -13.64
C CYS A 443 9.69 -22.60 -13.42
N GLN A 444 10.76 -22.03 -13.99
CA GLN A 444 12.13 -22.53 -13.79
C GLN A 444 12.55 -22.47 -12.32
N HIS A 445 12.23 -21.38 -11.62
CA HIS A 445 12.50 -21.22 -10.20
C HIS A 445 11.70 -22.22 -9.35
N TYR A 446 10.42 -22.46 -9.68
CA TYR A 446 9.59 -23.47 -9.01
C TYR A 446 10.11 -24.90 -9.26
N CYS A 447 10.53 -25.22 -10.49
CA CYS A 447 11.12 -26.51 -10.82
C CYS A 447 12.46 -26.74 -10.12
N ARG A 448 13.34 -25.73 -10.00
CA ARG A 448 14.56 -25.84 -9.19
C ARG A 448 14.25 -26.03 -7.71
N LEU A 449 13.33 -25.24 -7.14
CA LEU A 449 12.87 -25.42 -5.75
C LEU A 449 12.28 -26.81 -5.50
N ARG A 450 11.64 -27.42 -6.50
CA ARG A 450 11.14 -28.79 -6.43
C ARG A 450 12.28 -29.81 -6.44
N LEU A 451 13.24 -29.69 -7.35
CA LEU A 451 14.41 -30.58 -7.45
C LEU A 451 15.35 -30.47 -6.23
N ASP A 452 15.60 -29.25 -5.73
CA ASP A 452 16.33 -28.97 -4.49
C ASP A 452 15.60 -29.50 -3.24
N ARG A 453 14.30 -29.78 -3.36
CA ARG A 453 13.48 -30.35 -2.30
C ARG A 453 13.43 -31.87 -2.39
N GLU A 454 13.23 -32.44 -3.57
CA GLU A 454 13.30 -33.90 -3.80
C GLU A 454 14.69 -34.43 -3.42
N SER A 455 15.78 -33.76 -3.81
CA SER A 455 17.15 -34.11 -3.39
C SER A 455 17.47 -33.89 -1.90
N ARG A 456 16.70 -33.06 -1.20
CA ARG A 456 16.79 -32.89 0.28
C ARG A 456 15.84 -33.80 1.06
N GLU A 457 14.88 -34.41 0.39
CA GLU A 457 13.97 -35.39 1.01
C GLU A 457 14.70 -36.74 1.17
N ASP A 458 15.51 -37.17 0.19
CA ASP A 458 16.36 -38.38 0.29
C ASP A 458 17.36 -38.37 1.47
N THR A 459 17.87 -37.21 1.89
CA THR A 459 18.79 -37.10 3.05
C THR A 459 18.08 -36.89 4.40
N LYS A 460 16.74 -36.87 4.43
CA LYS A 460 15.95 -36.52 5.63
C LYS A 460 14.95 -37.58 6.08
N THR A 461 14.85 -38.68 5.34
CA THR A 461 13.86 -39.76 5.51
C THR A 461 13.80 -40.35 6.93
N GLU A 462 14.89 -40.30 7.70
CA GLU A 462 14.94 -40.92 9.04
C GLU A 462 14.66 -39.99 10.25
N ALA A 463 14.52 -38.65 10.07
CA ALA A 463 14.57 -37.74 11.23
C ALA A 463 13.37 -36.80 11.48
N ILE A 464 12.68 -36.27 10.46
CA ILE A 464 11.70 -35.17 10.67
C ILE A 464 10.42 -35.32 9.82
N SER A 465 9.65 -36.37 10.09
CA SER A 465 8.35 -36.64 9.44
C SER A 465 7.18 -35.75 9.95
N SER A 466 7.41 -34.77 10.84
CA SER A 466 6.30 -34.02 11.49
C SER A 466 6.40 -32.49 11.58
N TYR A 467 7.47 -31.83 11.09
CA TYR A 467 7.61 -30.37 11.24
C TYR A 467 7.79 -29.59 9.92
N LYS A 468 6.83 -28.68 9.68
CA LYS A 468 6.90 -27.50 8.79
C LYS A 468 6.92 -27.73 7.27
N PHE A 469 5.89 -28.40 6.74
CA PHE A 469 5.39 -28.11 5.39
C PHE A 469 4.06 -27.34 5.41
N ARG A 470 4.04 -26.10 5.94
CA ARG A 470 2.96 -25.11 5.74
C ARG A 470 3.33 -23.68 6.19
N ALA A 471 2.99 -22.73 5.32
CA ALA A 471 2.60 -21.34 5.55
C ALA A 471 3.37 -20.48 6.57
N GLY A 472 4.15 -19.52 6.05
CA GLY A 472 4.29 -18.22 6.73
C GLY A 472 3.04 -17.36 6.54
N TRP A 473 2.82 -16.38 7.43
CA TRP A 473 1.65 -15.48 7.47
C TRP A 473 1.30 -14.79 6.14
N GLY A 474 2.27 -14.61 5.24
CA GLY A 474 2.06 -13.99 3.93
C GLY A 474 1.06 -14.73 3.02
N TYR A 475 1.02 -16.07 3.05
CA TYR A 475 0.09 -16.85 2.20
C TYR A 475 -1.39 -16.63 2.52
N PRO A 476 -1.88 -16.86 3.78
CA PRO A 476 -3.27 -16.58 4.11
C PRO A 476 -3.61 -15.09 3.96
N THR A 477 -2.67 -14.19 4.27
CA THR A 477 -2.88 -12.74 4.10
C THR A 477 -3.07 -12.37 2.63
N ALA A 478 -2.25 -12.91 1.72
CA ALA A 478 -2.33 -12.62 0.29
C ALA A 478 -3.67 -13.07 -0.30
N LEU A 479 -4.10 -14.31 -0.03
CA LEU A 479 -5.40 -14.82 -0.50
C LEU A 479 -6.58 -14.01 0.06
N LEU A 480 -6.53 -13.64 1.34
CA LEU A 480 -7.58 -12.83 1.95
C LEU A 480 -7.60 -11.41 1.36
N CYS A 481 -6.45 -10.80 1.09
CA CYS A 481 -6.36 -9.51 0.40
C CYS A 481 -6.91 -9.61 -1.03
N THR A 482 -6.55 -10.66 -1.79
CA THR A 482 -7.10 -10.88 -3.14
C THR A 482 -8.63 -11.04 -3.12
N TYR A 483 -9.17 -11.83 -2.18
CA TYR A 483 -10.62 -11.91 -1.96
C TYR A 483 -11.21 -10.52 -1.66
N GLY A 484 -10.65 -9.80 -0.68
CA GLY A 484 -11.15 -8.50 -0.22
C GLY A 484 -11.09 -7.43 -1.30
N PHE A 485 -10.08 -7.44 -2.17
CA PHE A 485 -10.01 -6.56 -3.34
C PHE A 485 -11.19 -6.82 -4.27
N PHE A 486 -11.28 -8.03 -4.82
CA PHE A 486 -12.24 -8.38 -5.86
C PHE A 486 -13.70 -8.36 -5.37
N SER A 487 -13.96 -8.59 -4.08
CA SER A 487 -15.31 -8.46 -3.49
C SER A 487 -15.70 -7.01 -3.14
N SER A 488 -14.74 -6.07 -3.11
CA SER A 488 -14.99 -4.64 -2.84
C SER A 488 -14.94 -3.75 -4.09
N VAL A 489 -14.46 -4.25 -5.23
CA VAL A 489 -14.61 -3.55 -6.52
C VAL A 489 -16.08 -3.64 -6.95
N LYS A 490 -16.88 -2.62 -6.60
CA LYS A 490 -18.31 -2.52 -6.92
C LYS A 490 -18.59 -1.30 -7.83
N PRO A 491 -18.45 -1.41 -9.16
CA PRO A 491 -18.51 -0.23 -10.03
C PRO A 491 -19.91 0.37 -10.16
N LEU A 492 -20.97 -0.40 -9.88
CA LEU A 492 -22.33 0.14 -9.88
C LEU A 492 -22.65 0.99 -8.64
N GLU A 493 -21.93 0.85 -7.52
CA GLU A 493 -22.33 1.40 -6.22
C GLU A 493 -22.58 2.93 -6.23
N PRO A 494 -21.76 3.79 -6.89
CA PRO A 494 -22.06 5.22 -7.01
C PRO A 494 -23.27 5.56 -7.90
N PHE A 495 -23.77 4.59 -8.68
CA PHE A 495 -24.84 4.74 -9.67
C PHE A 495 -26.05 3.83 -9.41
N LEU A 496 -26.13 3.21 -8.23
CA LEU A 496 -27.19 2.27 -7.91
C LEU A 496 -28.58 2.94 -7.96
N ILE A 497 -28.71 4.17 -7.43
CA ILE A 497 -29.97 4.94 -7.50
C ILE A 497 -30.34 5.29 -8.97
N PRO A 498 -29.43 5.87 -9.79
CA PRO A 498 -29.65 6.01 -11.24
C PRO A 498 -30.06 4.72 -11.97
N TYR A 499 -29.49 3.58 -11.62
CA TYR A 499 -29.84 2.29 -12.23
C TYR A 499 -31.24 1.82 -11.83
N LEU A 500 -31.58 1.85 -10.54
CA LEU A 500 -32.89 1.47 -10.02
C LEU A 500 -34.01 2.42 -10.52
N SER A 501 -33.68 3.70 -10.71
CA SER A 501 -34.63 4.73 -11.18
C SER A 501 -34.65 4.90 -12.71
N GLY A 502 -33.69 4.31 -13.42
CA GLY A 502 -33.59 4.35 -14.87
C GLY A 502 -34.53 3.37 -15.57
N PRO A 503 -34.54 3.37 -16.92
CA PRO A 503 -35.46 2.54 -17.70
C PRO A 503 -35.25 1.02 -17.52
N ASP A 504 -34.07 0.59 -17.06
CA ASP A 504 -33.75 -0.82 -16.77
C ASP A 504 -34.62 -1.45 -15.67
N LYS A 505 -35.01 -0.67 -14.67
CA LYS A 505 -35.76 -1.12 -13.47
C LYS A 505 -37.07 -0.36 -13.26
N ASN A 506 -37.12 0.91 -13.66
CA ASN A 506 -38.29 1.77 -13.64
C ASN A 506 -38.99 1.85 -12.26
N ILE A 507 -38.20 1.94 -11.19
CA ILE A 507 -38.68 2.10 -9.81
C ILE A 507 -38.53 3.57 -9.41
N THR A 508 -39.52 4.19 -8.76
CA THR A 508 -39.37 5.61 -8.39
C THR A 508 -38.29 5.79 -7.31
N ALA A 509 -37.55 6.90 -7.36
CA ALA A 509 -36.56 7.22 -6.34
C ALA A 509 -37.16 7.26 -4.91
N GLU A 510 -38.45 7.60 -4.79
CA GLU A 510 -39.20 7.52 -3.54
C GLU A 510 -39.36 6.06 -3.06
N GLN A 511 -39.73 5.12 -3.94
CA GLN A 511 -39.80 3.70 -3.62
C GLN A 511 -38.42 3.13 -3.25
N VAL A 512 -37.35 3.55 -3.96
CA VAL A 512 -35.98 3.16 -3.62
C VAL A 512 -35.61 3.57 -2.20
N ASN A 513 -35.77 4.86 -1.88
CA ASN A 513 -35.35 5.42 -0.58
C ASN A 513 -36.27 5.01 0.59
N ASN A 514 -37.59 4.89 0.37
CA ASN A 514 -38.55 4.67 1.44
C ASN A 514 -38.99 3.19 1.59
N GLN A 515 -38.84 2.36 0.56
CA GLN A 515 -39.33 0.97 0.56
C GLN A 515 -38.24 -0.07 0.33
N ILE A 516 -37.14 0.25 -0.37
CA ILE A 516 -36.07 -0.71 -0.68
C ILE A 516 -34.91 -0.59 0.32
N PHE A 517 -34.16 0.51 0.29
CA PHE A 517 -32.96 0.67 1.14
C PHE A 517 -33.17 0.50 2.66
N PRO A 518 -34.32 0.86 3.26
CA PRO A 518 -34.57 0.59 4.68
C PRO A 518 -34.57 -0.91 5.03
N VAL A 519 -34.93 -1.79 4.07
CA VAL A 519 -34.95 -3.24 4.27
C VAL A 519 -33.57 -3.75 4.66
N TRP A 520 -32.51 -3.32 3.97
CA TRP A 520 -31.13 -3.68 4.30
C TRP A 520 -30.79 -3.39 5.76
N THR A 521 -31.20 -2.23 6.29
CA THR A 521 -30.89 -1.83 7.68
C THR A 521 -31.58 -2.77 8.68
N TYR A 522 -32.87 -3.07 8.46
CA TYR A 522 -33.64 -3.94 9.35
C TYR A 522 -33.19 -5.40 9.25
N SER A 523 -32.95 -5.93 8.05
CA SER A 523 -32.49 -7.30 7.87
C SER A 523 -31.05 -7.46 8.36
N TYR A 524 -30.17 -6.46 8.19
CA TYR A 524 -28.80 -6.50 8.71
C TYR A 524 -28.77 -6.65 10.24
N LEU A 525 -29.58 -5.86 10.96
CA LEU A 525 -29.67 -5.96 12.42
C LEU A 525 -30.08 -7.35 12.90
N VAL A 526 -31.03 -7.99 12.20
CA VAL A 526 -31.52 -9.35 12.50
C VAL A 526 -30.50 -10.43 12.11
N VAL A 527 -29.91 -10.33 10.93
CA VAL A 527 -28.99 -11.33 10.34
C VAL A 527 -27.60 -11.30 10.99
N LEU A 528 -27.15 -10.15 11.50
CA LEU A 528 -25.84 -10.03 12.15
C LEU A 528 -25.69 -10.99 13.34
N ILE A 529 -26.73 -11.13 14.18
CA ILE A 529 -26.71 -11.99 15.37
C ILE A 529 -26.35 -13.45 15.03
N PRO A 530 -27.11 -14.19 14.17
CA PRO A 530 -26.73 -15.54 13.82
C PRO A 530 -25.39 -15.58 13.07
N VAL A 531 -25.09 -14.63 12.18
CA VAL A 531 -23.85 -14.70 11.38
C VAL A 531 -22.58 -14.64 12.25
N PHE A 532 -22.45 -13.72 13.21
CA PHE A 532 -21.23 -13.68 14.03
C PHE A 532 -21.12 -14.88 14.99
N LEU A 533 -22.25 -15.42 15.47
CA LEU A 533 -22.26 -16.64 16.29
C LEU A 533 -21.88 -17.88 15.47
N LEU A 534 -22.40 -18.04 14.26
CA LEU A 534 -22.01 -19.12 13.35
C LEU A 534 -20.57 -18.98 12.84
N THR A 535 -20.01 -17.77 12.80
CA THR A 535 -18.65 -17.54 12.30
C THR A 535 -17.59 -18.27 13.14
N ASP A 536 -17.64 -18.17 14.47
CA ASP A 536 -16.71 -18.89 15.34
C ASP A 536 -16.97 -20.42 15.31
N TYR A 537 -18.23 -20.85 15.14
CA TYR A 537 -18.62 -22.26 15.02
C TYR A 537 -18.11 -22.92 13.72
N LEU A 538 -18.32 -22.27 12.58
CA LEU A 538 -17.92 -22.75 11.25
C LEU A 538 -16.43 -22.51 10.93
N ARG A 539 -15.68 -21.91 11.86
CA ARG A 539 -14.25 -21.55 11.70
C ARG A 539 -14.02 -20.59 10.53
N TYR A 540 -14.82 -19.54 10.46
CA TYR A 540 -14.67 -18.36 9.58
C TYR A 540 -14.75 -18.61 8.06
N LYS A 541 -13.91 -19.48 7.47
CA LYS A 541 -13.82 -19.70 6.01
C LYS A 541 -15.17 -20.01 5.34
N PRO A 542 -16.04 -20.90 5.86
CA PRO A 542 -17.34 -21.16 5.25
C PRO A 542 -18.23 -19.91 5.20
N VAL A 543 -18.11 -19.00 6.16
CA VAL A 543 -18.86 -17.74 6.18
C VAL A 543 -18.30 -16.74 5.16
N VAL A 544 -16.98 -16.72 4.91
CA VAL A 544 -16.38 -15.92 3.82
C VAL A 544 -16.76 -16.46 2.43
N ILE A 545 -16.84 -17.79 2.27
CA ILE A 545 -17.38 -18.41 1.03
C ILE A 545 -18.86 -18.04 0.88
N PHE A 546 -19.65 -18.17 1.95
CA PHE A 546 -21.07 -17.81 1.96
C PHE A 546 -21.28 -16.33 1.61
N GLN A 547 -20.45 -15.41 2.10
CA GLN A 547 -20.44 -14.00 1.69
C GLN A 547 -20.28 -13.84 0.17
N GLY A 548 -19.33 -14.57 -0.44
CA GLY A 548 -19.12 -14.56 -1.89
C GLY A 548 -20.31 -15.10 -2.68
N VAL A 549 -20.98 -16.15 -2.17
CA VAL A 549 -22.22 -16.68 -2.77
C VAL A 549 -23.36 -15.66 -2.67
N ASN A 550 -23.55 -15.00 -1.51
CA ASN A 550 -24.58 -13.97 -1.35
C ASN A 550 -24.29 -12.74 -2.23
N LEU A 551 -23.02 -12.38 -2.48
CA LEU A 551 -22.64 -11.34 -3.45
C LEU A 551 -23.03 -11.69 -4.90
N LEU A 552 -22.87 -12.95 -5.31
CA LEU A 552 -23.36 -13.42 -6.62
C LEU A 552 -24.89 -13.38 -6.70
N VAL A 553 -25.59 -13.84 -5.66
CA VAL A 553 -27.07 -13.78 -5.60
C VAL A 553 -27.56 -12.34 -5.65
N THR A 554 -26.97 -11.43 -4.87
CA THR A 554 -27.29 -10.00 -4.86
C THR A 554 -27.10 -9.38 -6.26
N SER A 555 -25.95 -9.64 -6.89
CA SER A 555 -25.65 -9.12 -8.24
C SER A 555 -26.55 -9.72 -9.32
N GLY A 556 -26.92 -11.00 -9.18
CA GLY A 556 -27.87 -11.67 -10.07
C GLY A 556 -29.30 -11.15 -9.93
N LEU A 557 -29.76 -10.88 -8.70
CA LEU A 557 -31.06 -10.23 -8.45
C LEU A 557 -31.07 -8.81 -9.01
N LEU A 558 -29.99 -8.03 -8.81
CA LEU A 558 -29.83 -6.72 -9.45
C LEU A 558 -29.88 -6.81 -10.97
N LEU A 559 -29.28 -7.83 -11.59
CA LEU A 559 -29.27 -7.96 -13.05
C LEU A 559 -30.63 -8.42 -13.62
N TRP A 560 -31.16 -9.55 -13.14
CA TRP A 560 -32.28 -10.24 -13.79
C TRP A 560 -33.65 -10.01 -13.16
N ALA A 561 -33.74 -9.69 -11.86
CA ALA A 561 -35.03 -9.56 -11.18
C ALA A 561 -35.63 -8.14 -11.34
N GLN A 562 -36.96 -8.02 -11.24
CA GLN A 562 -37.68 -6.79 -11.53
C GLN A 562 -38.74 -6.45 -10.47
N GLY A 563 -39.00 -5.15 -10.29
CA GLY A 563 -40.00 -4.62 -9.35
C GLY A 563 -39.51 -4.51 -7.89
N VAL A 564 -40.26 -3.74 -7.10
CA VAL A 564 -39.90 -3.36 -5.71
C VAL A 564 -39.65 -4.57 -4.81
N ALA A 565 -40.54 -5.56 -4.80
CA ALA A 565 -40.40 -6.75 -3.95
C ALA A 565 -39.12 -7.55 -4.25
N ALA A 566 -38.69 -7.62 -5.51
CA ALA A 566 -37.44 -8.28 -5.88
C ALA A 566 -36.21 -7.51 -5.38
N MET A 567 -36.25 -6.17 -5.44
CA MET A 567 -35.18 -5.33 -4.89
C MET A 567 -35.16 -5.36 -3.36
N GLN A 568 -36.31 -5.48 -2.68
CA GLN A 568 -36.35 -5.72 -1.23
C GLN A 568 -35.70 -7.06 -0.86
N ILE A 569 -35.95 -8.13 -1.62
CA ILE A 569 -35.28 -9.43 -1.42
C ILE A 569 -33.77 -9.29 -1.69
N MET A 570 -33.37 -8.54 -2.70
CA MET A 570 -31.96 -8.25 -3.00
C MET A 570 -31.26 -7.56 -1.81
N GLU A 571 -31.89 -6.57 -1.17
CA GLU A 571 -31.36 -5.91 0.03
C GLU A 571 -31.24 -6.87 1.23
N VAL A 572 -32.15 -7.84 1.37
CA VAL A 572 -32.01 -8.91 2.39
C VAL A 572 -30.74 -9.74 2.12
N PHE A 573 -30.50 -10.18 0.89
CA PHE A 573 -29.26 -10.88 0.53
C PHE A 573 -28.01 -9.99 0.71
N TYR A 574 -28.08 -8.70 0.38
CA TYR A 574 -26.99 -7.77 0.61
C TYR A 574 -26.69 -7.54 2.10
N SER A 575 -27.72 -7.56 2.95
CA SER A 575 -27.53 -7.49 4.41
C SER A 575 -26.82 -8.71 4.98
N VAL A 576 -26.98 -9.90 4.38
CA VAL A 576 -26.19 -11.10 4.69
C VAL A 576 -24.72 -10.88 4.29
N VAL A 577 -24.46 -10.27 3.14
CA VAL A 577 -23.10 -9.91 2.71
C VAL A 577 -22.42 -9.00 3.73
N THR A 578 -23.11 -7.94 4.21
CA THR A 578 -22.57 -7.03 5.22
C THR A 578 -22.34 -7.73 6.55
N ALA A 579 -23.26 -8.59 7.00
CA ALA A 579 -23.09 -9.37 8.23
C ALA A 579 -21.86 -10.28 8.19
N CYS A 580 -21.56 -10.88 7.04
CA CYS A 580 -20.40 -11.75 6.87
C CYS A 580 -19.05 -11.01 6.84
N GLU A 581 -19.00 -9.67 6.74
CA GLU A 581 -17.73 -8.92 6.86
C GLU A 581 -17.04 -9.14 8.21
N VAL A 582 -17.81 -9.43 9.26
CA VAL A 582 -17.26 -9.83 10.57
C VAL A 582 -16.35 -11.05 10.42
N ALA A 583 -16.73 -12.03 9.60
CA ALA A 583 -15.92 -13.20 9.33
C ALA A 583 -14.65 -12.87 8.53
N TYR A 584 -14.74 -12.01 7.52
CA TYR A 584 -13.58 -11.55 6.74
C TYR A 584 -12.51 -10.92 7.65
N PHE A 585 -12.88 -9.95 8.48
CA PHE A 585 -11.93 -9.26 9.35
C PHE A 585 -11.45 -10.12 10.52
N SER A 586 -12.28 -11.04 11.03
CA SER A 586 -11.92 -11.89 12.17
C SER A 586 -11.05 -13.09 11.76
N TYR A 587 -11.24 -13.60 10.53
CA TYR A 587 -10.52 -14.76 9.99
C TYR A 587 -9.00 -14.60 10.10
N ILE A 588 -8.46 -13.42 9.77
CA ILE A 588 -7.01 -13.22 9.67
C ILE A 588 -6.29 -13.47 11.01
N TYR A 589 -6.91 -13.11 12.13
CA TYR A 589 -6.34 -13.30 13.46
C TYR A 589 -6.33 -14.78 13.88
N SER A 590 -7.22 -15.61 13.32
CA SER A 590 -7.29 -17.06 13.59
C SER A 590 -6.23 -17.88 12.83
N VAL A 591 -5.53 -17.30 11.85
CA VAL A 591 -4.54 -18.00 10.99
C VAL A 591 -3.16 -17.33 10.93
N VAL A 592 -2.92 -16.29 11.72
CA VAL A 592 -1.68 -15.50 11.75
C VAL A 592 -1.22 -15.32 13.19
N ASP A 593 0.09 -15.21 13.43
CA ASP A 593 0.65 -14.93 14.75
C ASP A 593 0.44 -13.46 15.18
N LEU A 594 0.22 -13.23 16.48
CA LEU A 594 -0.02 -11.91 17.09
C LEU A 594 1.00 -10.83 16.70
N GLN A 595 2.26 -11.20 16.48
CA GLN A 595 3.34 -10.30 16.01
C GLN A 595 3.04 -9.60 14.67
N HIS A 596 2.14 -10.17 13.86
CA HIS A 596 1.81 -9.68 12.53
C HIS A 596 0.42 -9.01 12.47
N TYR A 597 -0.40 -9.06 13.53
CA TYR A 597 -1.77 -8.54 13.57
C TYR A 597 -1.89 -7.12 13.03
N GLN A 598 -1.04 -6.20 13.50
CA GLN A 598 -1.01 -4.81 13.03
C GLN A 598 -0.82 -4.69 11.51
N LYS A 599 0.10 -5.48 10.92
CA LYS A 599 0.39 -5.45 9.48
C LYS A 599 -0.72 -6.07 8.65
N VAL A 600 -1.20 -7.25 9.04
CA VAL A 600 -2.21 -7.95 8.25
C VAL A 600 -3.55 -7.21 8.28
N THR A 601 -3.90 -6.57 9.42
CA THR A 601 -5.08 -5.68 9.52
C THR A 601 -4.95 -4.50 8.57
N ALA A 602 -3.80 -3.82 8.59
CA ALA A 602 -3.51 -2.70 7.69
C ALA A 602 -3.61 -3.10 6.22
N TYR A 603 -3.07 -4.26 5.84
CA TYR A 603 -3.13 -4.76 4.46
C TYR A 603 -4.57 -5.10 4.05
N CYS A 604 -5.30 -5.89 4.83
CA CYS A 604 -6.66 -6.31 4.49
C CYS A 604 -7.63 -5.13 4.39
N ARG A 605 -7.54 -4.13 5.30
CA ARG A 605 -8.37 -2.93 5.26
C ARG A 605 -7.99 -2.00 4.11
N SER A 606 -6.70 -1.78 3.87
CA SER A 606 -6.20 -0.98 2.76
C SER A 606 -6.65 -1.55 1.40
N VAL A 607 -6.55 -2.87 1.22
CA VAL A 607 -6.88 -3.53 -0.05
C VAL A 607 -8.38 -3.50 -0.37
N GLN A 608 -9.27 -3.59 0.63
CA GLN A 608 -10.71 -3.35 0.39
C GLN A 608 -11.00 -1.90 0.01
N LEU A 609 -10.36 -0.93 0.67
CA LEU A 609 -10.51 0.49 0.33
C LEU A 609 -9.94 0.83 -1.07
N LEU A 610 -8.87 0.15 -1.50
CA LEU A 610 -8.42 0.18 -2.89
C LEU A 610 -9.43 -0.47 -3.84
N GLY A 611 -10.08 -1.56 -3.44
CA GLY A 611 -11.19 -2.17 -4.18
C GLY A 611 -12.33 -1.18 -4.39
N TYR A 612 -12.79 -0.51 -3.33
CA TYR A 612 -13.81 0.54 -3.41
C TYR A 612 -13.34 1.73 -4.27
N THR A 613 -12.07 2.13 -4.18
CA THR A 613 -11.49 3.18 -5.07
C THR A 613 -11.58 2.77 -6.53
N VAL A 614 -11.10 1.57 -6.88
CA VAL A 614 -11.12 1.04 -8.25
C VAL A 614 -12.55 0.87 -8.74
N GLY A 615 -13.46 0.41 -7.87
CA GLY A 615 -14.90 0.36 -8.14
C GLY A 615 -15.47 1.74 -8.46
N SER A 616 -15.33 2.71 -7.57
CA SER A 616 -15.86 4.08 -7.76
C SER A 616 -15.31 4.75 -9.01
N VAL A 617 -14.00 4.63 -9.28
CA VAL A 617 -13.39 5.12 -10.52
C VAL A 617 -14.02 4.39 -11.71
N LEU A 618 -13.88 3.07 -11.80
CA LEU A 618 -14.36 2.26 -12.93
C LEU A 618 -15.85 2.49 -13.22
N GLY A 619 -16.67 2.62 -12.18
CA GLY A 619 -18.08 2.99 -12.27
C GLY A 619 -18.30 4.35 -12.89
N GLN A 620 -17.62 5.38 -12.34
CA GLN A 620 -17.68 6.73 -12.86
C GLN A 620 -17.25 6.77 -14.32
N LEU A 621 -16.23 5.98 -14.71
CA LEU A 621 -15.82 5.89 -16.09
C LEU A 621 -16.89 5.25 -16.98
N MET A 622 -17.37 4.06 -16.62
CA MET A 622 -18.31 3.31 -17.46
C MET A 622 -19.61 4.08 -17.70
N VAL A 623 -20.12 4.77 -16.69
CA VAL A 623 -21.39 5.52 -16.76
C VAL A 623 -21.21 6.89 -17.42
N SER A 624 -20.19 7.67 -17.03
CA SER A 624 -20.04 9.06 -17.54
C SER A 624 -19.76 9.13 -19.04
N PHE A 625 -19.26 8.03 -19.63
CA PHE A 625 -18.85 7.97 -21.05
C PHE A 625 -19.69 6.98 -21.86
N SER A 626 -20.71 6.36 -21.25
CA SER A 626 -21.53 5.32 -21.87
C SER A 626 -20.71 4.15 -22.47
N LEU A 627 -19.52 3.86 -21.93
CA LEU A 627 -18.66 2.75 -22.39
C LEU A 627 -19.37 1.40 -22.28
N MET A 628 -20.26 1.27 -21.30
CA MET A 628 -20.99 0.06 -21.01
C MET A 628 -22.31 0.39 -20.31
N SER A 629 -23.40 -0.29 -20.69
CA SER A 629 -24.68 -0.16 -20.00
C SER A 629 -24.58 -0.65 -18.54
N TYR A 630 -25.50 -0.22 -17.68
CA TYR A 630 -25.55 -0.69 -16.29
C TYR A 630 -25.62 -2.23 -16.17
N GLN A 631 -26.29 -2.89 -17.12
CA GLN A 631 -26.32 -4.35 -17.22
C GLN A 631 -24.92 -4.94 -17.46
N GLY A 632 -24.13 -4.35 -18.36
CA GLY A 632 -22.74 -4.76 -18.58
C GLY A 632 -21.84 -4.48 -17.36
N ILE A 633 -22.07 -3.37 -16.65
CA ILE A 633 -21.38 -3.08 -15.38
C ILE A 633 -21.67 -4.16 -14.33
N LEU A 634 -22.91 -4.67 -14.26
CA LEU A 634 -23.29 -5.80 -13.40
C LEU A 634 -22.66 -7.12 -13.84
N VAL A 635 -22.54 -7.38 -15.15
CA VAL A 635 -21.81 -8.56 -15.65
C VAL A 635 -20.32 -8.50 -15.29
N LEU A 636 -19.68 -7.34 -15.42
CA LEU A 636 -18.30 -7.13 -14.97
C LEU A 636 -18.17 -7.35 -13.45
N ASN A 637 -19.11 -6.84 -12.66
CA ASN A 637 -19.17 -7.07 -11.21
C ASN A 637 -19.29 -8.57 -10.87
N LEU A 638 -20.12 -9.33 -11.60
CA LEU A 638 -20.24 -10.78 -11.45
C LEU A 638 -18.91 -11.52 -11.75
N VAL A 639 -18.15 -11.09 -12.76
CA VAL A 639 -16.82 -11.66 -13.05
C VAL A 639 -15.84 -11.41 -11.89
N LEU A 640 -15.80 -10.18 -11.36
CA LEU A 640 -14.94 -9.81 -10.24
C LEU A 640 -15.30 -10.60 -8.97
N ILE A 641 -16.59 -10.68 -8.64
CA ILE A 641 -17.09 -11.48 -7.50
C ILE A 641 -16.80 -12.97 -7.70
N SER A 642 -16.85 -13.49 -8.93
CA SER A 642 -16.50 -14.89 -9.22
C SER A 642 -15.02 -15.17 -8.95
N ILE A 643 -14.12 -14.24 -9.31
CA ILE A 643 -12.68 -14.33 -8.97
C ILE A 643 -12.49 -14.31 -7.45
N ALA A 644 -13.22 -13.44 -6.73
CA ALA A 644 -13.20 -13.43 -5.27
C ALA A 644 -13.66 -14.78 -4.69
N LEU A 645 -14.81 -15.30 -5.11
CA LEU A 645 -15.36 -16.57 -4.62
C LEU A 645 -14.39 -17.74 -4.85
N VAL A 646 -13.82 -17.86 -6.06
CA VAL A 646 -12.78 -18.86 -6.37
C VAL A 646 -11.57 -18.70 -5.44
N THR A 647 -11.11 -17.46 -5.20
CA THR A 647 -10.01 -17.18 -4.26
C THR A 647 -10.33 -17.64 -2.83
N SER A 648 -11.57 -17.43 -2.36
CA SER A 648 -11.99 -17.83 -1.00
C SER A 648 -11.90 -19.35 -0.76
N CYS A 649 -12.10 -20.16 -1.82
CA CYS A 649 -11.96 -21.62 -1.74
C CYS A 649 -10.53 -22.07 -1.38
N PHE A 650 -9.50 -21.28 -1.70
CA PHE A 650 -8.10 -21.58 -1.39
C PHE A 650 -7.65 -21.12 0.00
N LEU A 651 -8.46 -20.36 0.74
CA LEU A 651 -8.13 -19.95 2.11
C LEU A 651 -7.84 -21.17 3.00
N PRO A 652 -6.77 -21.20 3.81
CA PRO A 652 -6.56 -22.28 4.77
C PRO A 652 -7.67 -22.34 5.82
N MET A 653 -8.08 -23.54 6.23
CA MET A 653 -8.99 -23.72 7.35
C MET A 653 -8.27 -23.40 8.68
N PRO A 654 -8.85 -22.53 9.54
CA PRO A 654 -8.35 -22.34 10.90
C PRO A 654 -8.36 -23.65 11.68
N GLN A 655 -7.22 -24.02 12.26
CA GLN A 655 -7.06 -25.29 12.97
C GLN A 655 -7.74 -25.31 14.33
N LYS A 656 -7.98 -24.13 14.91
CA LYS A 656 -8.59 -23.91 16.22
C LYS A 656 -9.81 -22.99 16.09
N SER A 657 -10.72 -23.09 17.05
CA SER A 657 -11.99 -22.34 17.14
C SER A 657 -12.63 -22.60 18.51
N MET A 658 -13.46 -21.65 18.96
CA MET A 658 -14.19 -21.66 20.24
C MET A 658 -14.77 -23.03 20.64
N PHE A 659 -15.33 -23.79 19.70
CA PHE A 659 -16.09 -25.01 20.00
C PHE A 659 -15.26 -26.30 20.06
N PHE A 660 -14.05 -26.31 19.48
CA PHE A 660 -13.35 -27.57 19.17
C PHE A 660 -12.13 -27.89 20.05
N HIS A 661 -11.71 -26.99 20.94
CA HIS A 661 -10.58 -27.23 21.85
C HIS A 661 -10.82 -26.69 23.26
N ARG A 662 -11.86 -27.19 23.94
CA ARG A 662 -11.93 -27.08 25.40
C ARG A 662 -10.92 -28.07 26.00
N LYS A 663 -9.75 -27.58 26.43
CA LYS A 663 -8.92 -28.36 27.37
C LYS A 663 -9.78 -28.67 28.59
N GLN A 664 -10.00 -29.96 28.86
CA GLN A 664 -10.47 -30.40 30.17
C GLN A 664 -9.32 -30.16 31.16
N GLY A 665 -9.34 -28.99 31.80
CA GLY A 665 -8.46 -28.67 32.92
C GLY A 665 -9.01 -29.28 34.21
N VAL A 666 -9.02 -30.60 34.29
CA VAL A 666 -9.18 -31.43 35.49
C VAL A 666 -8.32 -32.67 35.25
N ASP A 667 -7.64 -33.17 36.29
CA ASP A 667 -6.77 -34.37 36.35
C ASP A 667 -5.23 -34.21 36.22
N ASP A 668 -4.68 -32.99 36.17
CA ASP A 668 -3.24 -32.73 36.43
C ASP A 668 -2.96 -32.35 37.91
N ALA A 669 -3.65 -33.00 38.85
CA ALA A 669 -3.51 -32.74 40.30
C ALA A 669 -3.55 -34.02 41.16
N ALA A 670 -3.10 -35.16 40.64
CA ALA A 670 -3.09 -36.44 41.37
C ALA A 670 -1.97 -37.42 40.95
N THR A 671 -0.72 -36.98 40.80
CA THR A 671 0.45 -37.90 40.78
C THR A 671 1.75 -37.20 41.20
N SER A 672 1.97 -37.09 42.51
CA SER A 672 3.32 -36.99 43.08
C SER A 672 3.65 -38.35 43.71
N PRO A 673 4.59 -39.14 43.17
CA PRO A 673 4.93 -40.43 43.77
C PRO A 673 5.76 -40.20 45.06
N PRO A 674 5.42 -40.82 46.20
CA PRO A 674 6.29 -40.82 47.37
C PRO A 674 7.49 -41.73 47.13
N VAL A 675 8.68 -41.27 47.53
CA VAL A 675 9.89 -42.09 47.52
C VAL A 675 9.83 -43.10 48.66
N GLN A 676 9.90 -44.40 48.34
CA GLN A 676 10.29 -45.44 49.30
C GLN A 676 10.92 -46.66 48.62
N THR A 677 11.68 -47.42 49.41
CA THR A 677 12.81 -48.25 48.96
C THR A 677 12.49 -49.75 48.78
N SER A 678 12.96 -50.29 47.65
CA SER A 678 13.73 -51.56 47.49
C SER A 678 13.07 -52.96 47.65
N ILE A 679 13.61 -53.89 46.82
CA ILE A 679 13.71 -55.37 46.95
C ILE A 679 12.70 -56.28 46.17
N ASN A 680 13.20 -56.79 45.03
CA ASN A 680 13.20 -58.16 44.44
C ASN A 680 11.96 -59.05 44.08
N GLU A 681 12.21 -59.79 42.98
CA GLU A 681 11.92 -61.24 42.71
C GLU A 681 10.63 -61.73 41.96
N THR A 682 10.75 -61.77 40.63
CA THR A 682 10.68 -62.96 39.70
C THR A 682 9.48 -63.94 39.55
N THR A 683 9.27 -64.29 38.26
CA THR A 683 8.89 -65.60 37.64
C THR A 683 7.44 -66.12 37.56
N GLY A 684 7.04 -66.62 36.37
CA GLY A 684 6.09 -67.74 36.20
C GLY A 684 5.03 -67.66 35.06
N GLU A 685 5.22 -68.40 33.97
CA GLU A 685 4.27 -68.70 32.86
C GLU A 685 3.66 -70.16 33.01
N PRO A 686 2.89 -70.78 32.06
CA PRO A 686 1.65 -70.37 31.33
C PRO A 686 0.56 -71.49 31.12
N ALA A 687 -0.59 -71.12 30.50
CA ALA A 687 -1.46 -71.85 29.51
C ALA A 687 -2.19 -73.22 29.76
N SER A 688 -3.46 -73.35 29.27
CA SER A 688 -3.98 -74.43 28.35
C SER A 688 -5.54 -74.69 28.32
N ASN A 689 -6.16 -74.50 27.13
CA ASN A 689 -7.23 -75.26 26.40
C ASN A 689 -8.58 -75.83 27.00
N GLY A 690 -9.73 -75.61 26.31
CA GLY A 690 -10.53 -76.72 25.69
C GLY A 690 -12.08 -76.94 25.84
N VAL A 691 -12.93 -76.38 24.92
CA VAL A 691 -13.96 -77.05 24.04
C VAL A 691 -15.32 -77.73 24.52
N MET A 692 -16.46 -77.30 23.89
CA MET A 692 -17.74 -77.97 23.45
C MET A 692 -19.14 -78.01 24.19
N GLU A 693 -20.18 -78.21 23.34
CA GLU A 693 -21.67 -78.00 23.34
C GLU A 693 -22.55 -79.31 23.55
N PRO A 694 -23.92 -79.40 23.31
CA PRO A 694 -25.12 -78.62 23.75
C PRO A 694 -26.47 -79.43 24.03
N GLN A 695 -27.62 -78.71 24.29
CA GLN A 695 -29.08 -79.10 24.14
C GLN A 695 -29.75 -80.09 25.18
N LEU A 696 -31.09 -80.25 25.42
CA LEU A 696 -32.39 -79.63 24.98
C LEU A 696 -33.58 -79.80 26.01
N ASP A 697 -34.71 -79.07 25.82
CA ASP A 697 -36.16 -79.19 26.23
C ASP A 697 -36.71 -80.33 27.15
N ARG A 698 -37.72 -80.17 28.04
CA ARG A 698 -39.10 -79.61 27.82
C ARG A 698 -40.01 -79.45 29.10
N SER A 699 -40.60 -78.26 29.31
CA SER A 699 -41.95 -77.93 29.89
C SER A 699 -42.46 -78.43 31.28
N ALA A 700 -42.77 -77.48 32.21
CA ALA A 700 -44.10 -77.20 32.84
C ALA A 700 -44.13 -76.78 34.36
N ARG A 701 -44.14 -75.45 34.60
CA ARG A 701 -44.73 -74.67 35.72
C ARG A 701 -45.05 -75.34 37.10
N THR A 702 -44.37 -74.92 38.16
CA THR A 702 -44.85 -74.01 39.26
C THR A 702 -43.84 -73.96 40.43
N VAL A 703 -44.01 -72.97 41.34
CA VAL A 703 -43.43 -72.85 42.71
C VAL A 703 -42.06 -72.14 42.86
N ASP A 704 -42.12 -71.04 43.61
CA ASP A 704 -41.17 -70.36 44.51
C ASP A 704 -39.68 -70.10 44.18
N ARG A 705 -39.37 -68.79 44.17
CA ARG A 705 -38.35 -68.13 45.04
C ARG A 705 -36.87 -68.41 44.76
N GLU A 706 -36.34 -67.75 43.72
CA GLU A 706 -34.90 -67.56 43.45
C GLU A 706 -34.50 -66.07 43.57
N GLY A 707 -33.24 -65.69 43.84
CA GLY A 707 -32.06 -66.51 44.15
C GLY A 707 -30.90 -66.36 43.16
N HIS A 708 -29.84 -65.67 43.60
CA HIS A 708 -28.50 -65.56 42.95
C HIS A 708 -28.41 -64.85 41.57
N GLU A 709 -27.46 -63.95 41.28
CA GLU A 709 -25.99 -63.92 41.47
C GLU A 709 -25.20 -64.78 40.46
N ARG A 710 -24.11 -64.31 39.81
CA ARG A 710 -23.53 -62.96 39.67
C ARG A 710 -22.41 -62.94 38.59
N ASN A 711 -22.53 -62.09 37.56
CA ASN A 711 -21.44 -61.56 36.70
C ASN A 711 -20.52 -62.53 35.89
N PRO A 712 -19.69 -62.02 34.94
CA PRO A 712 -19.76 -60.75 34.20
C PRO A 712 -19.72 -60.94 32.67
N GLU A 713 -20.50 -60.16 31.91
CA GLU A 713 -20.24 -59.99 30.48
C GLU A 713 -20.07 -58.51 30.08
N ILE A 714 -19.20 -58.33 29.09
CA ILE A 714 -18.72 -57.06 28.55
C ILE A 714 -19.80 -56.34 27.73
N LEU A 715 -19.71 -55.00 27.68
CA LEU A 715 -20.30 -54.08 26.70
C LEU A 715 -21.31 -54.71 25.68
N ARG A 716 -22.63 -54.59 25.93
CA ARG A 716 -23.58 -54.37 24.82
C ARG A 716 -24.95 -53.76 25.13
N ASN A 717 -25.54 -53.99 26.31
CA ASN A 717 -26.97 -53.72 26.54
C ASN A 717 -27.28 -52.63 27.60
N GLN A 718 -26.55 -51.51 27.59
CA GLN A 718 -26.97 -50.28 28.29
C GLN A 718 -27.63 -49.23 27.36
N ASP A 719 -27.77 -49.54 26.06
CA ASP A 719 -28.30 -48.62 25.04
C ASP A 719 -29.85 -48.61 24.89
N ILE A 720 -30.60 -49.37 25.70
CA ILE A 720 -32.06 -49.57 25.47
C ILE A 720 -32.97 -49.03 26.60
N ALA A 721 -32.43 -48.69 27.79
CA ALA A 721 -33.25 -48.26 28.93
C ALA A 721 -33.43 -46.73 29.09
N ALA A 722 -32.72 -45.90 28.33
CA ALA A 722 -32.76 -44.43 28.46
C ALA A 722 -33.79 -43.73 27.55
N CYS A 723 -34.56 -44.47 26.74
CA CYS A 723 -35.32 -43.92 25.61
C CYS A 723 -36.75 -43.40 25.93
N ASN A 724 -37.23 -43.48 27.18
CA ASN A 724 -38.63 -43.21 27.54
C ASN A 724 -38.87 -41.98 28.44
N ASN A 725 -37.93 -41.02 28.53
CA ASN A 725 -38.13 -39.78 29.31
C ASN A 725 -37.63 -38.49 28.59
N THR A 726 -37.72 -38.47 27.25
CA THR A 726 -37.36 -37.32 26.40
C THR A 726 -38.58 -36.78 25.64
N ALA A 727 -39.59 -36.30 26.37
CA ALA A 727 -40.80 -35.70 25.79
C ALA A 727 -41.19 -34.33 26.39
N SER A 728 -40.34 -33.71 27.22
CA SER A 728 -40.71 -32.49 27.97
C SER A 728 -39.56 -31.52 28.31
N ARG A 729 -38.44 -31.49 27.54
CA ARG A 729 -37.24 -30.72 27.96
C ARG A 729 -36.50 -29.86 26.93
N ASP A 730 -37.05 -29.62 25.74
CA ASP A 730 -36.31 -28.91 24.67
C ASP A 730 -36.32 -27.37 24.79
N THR A 731 -37.34 -26.76 25.40
CA THR A 731 -37.45 -25.29 25.48
C THR A 731 -36.40 -24.65 26.40
N GLY A 732 -35.80 -25.41 27.33
CA GLY A 732 -34.85 -24.90 28.33
C GLY A 732 -33.39 -24.85 27.87
N GLN A 733 -33.00 -25.64 26.86
CA GLN A 733 -31.58 -25.76 26.49
C GLN A 733 -31.06 -24.57 25.68
N CYS A 734 -31.83 -24.06 24.70
CA CYS A 734 -31.41 -22.94 23.86
C CYS A 734 -31.16 -21.66 24.69
N PHE A 735 -32.07 -21.32 25.61
CA PHE A 735 -31.90 -20.19 26.53
C PHE A 735 -30.68 -20.37 27.46
N GLY A 736 -30.44 -21.59 27.95
CA GLY A 736 -29.25 -21.90 28.76
C GLY A 736 -27.93 -21.73 28.01
N VAL A 737 -27.88 -22.06 26.71
CA VAL A 737 -26.71 -21.85 25.85
C VAL A 737 -26.51 -20.37 25.56
N LEU A 738 -27.56 -19.62 25.21
CA LEU A 738 -27.49 -18.17 25.01
C LEU A 738 -27.03 -17.42 26.27
N LEU A 739 -27.56 -17.78 27.45
CA LEU A 739 -27.16 -17.18 28.72
C LEU A 739 -25.70 -17.48 29.09
N ARG A 740 -25.19 -18.66 28.70
CA ARG A 740 -23.76 -19.00 28.85
C ARG A 740 -22.89 -18.20 27.88
N LEU A 741 -23.25 -18.14 26.59
CA LEU A 741 -22.54 -17.33 25.59
C LEU A 741 -22.49 -15.85 25.98
N TRP A 742 -23.59 -15.29 26.51
CA TRP A 742 -23.63 -13.93 27.04
C TRP A 742 -22.67 -13.72 28.22
N ARG A 743 -22.60 -14.68 29.15
CA ARG A 743 -21.66 -14.63 30.28
C ARG A 743 -20.20 -14.72 29.82
N GLU A 744 -19.92 -15.57 28.83
CA GLU A 744 -18.59 -15.72 28.23
C GLU A 744 -18.18 -14.50 27.38
N PHE A 745 -19.13 -13.85 26.72
CA PHE A 745 -18.95 -12.58 26.01
C PHE A 745 -18.52 -11.47 26.97
N LEU A 746 -19.26 -11.26 28.07
CA LEU A 746 -18.92 -10.26 29.09
C LEU A 746 -17.52 -10.52 29.71
N GLN A 747 -17.12 -11.78 29.87
CA GLN A 747 -15.79 -12.16 30.37
C GLN A 747 -14.64 -11.84 29.41
N CYS A 748 -14.90 -11.51 28.14
CA CYS A 748 -13.85 -11.11 27.20
C CYS A 748 -13.32 -9.69 27.48
N TYR A 749 -14.13 -8.81 28.08
CA TYR A 749 -13.82 -7.39 28.18
C TYR A 749 -12.88 -7.06 29.35
N SER A 750 -11.57 -7.02 29.05
CA SER A 750 -10.60 -6.32 29.90
C SER A 750 -10.87 -4.81 29.92
N LYS A 751 -10.36 -4.09 30.93
CA LYS A 751 -10.53 -2.62 31.03
C LYS A 751 -10.02 -1.89 29.78
N GLN A 752 -8.93 -2.35 29.18
CA GLN A 752 -8.35 -1.77 27.96
C GLN A 752 -9.18 -2.14 26.73
N LEU A 753 -9.59 -3.41 26.61
CA LEU A 753 -10.44 -3.90 25.51
C LEU A 753 -11.78 -3.16 25.44
N LEU A 754 -12.36 -2.85 26.61
CA LEU A 754 -13.63 -2.16 26.74
C LEU A 754 -13.58 -0.75 26.14
N TYR A 755 -12.50 0.02 26.34
CA TYR A 755 -12.39 1.37 25.77
C TYR A 755 -12.26 1.36 24.25
N TRP A 756 -11.44 0.46 23.69
CA TRP A 756 -11.34 0.29 22.23
C TRP A 756 -12.66 -0.16 21.60
N SER A 757 -13.37 -1.08 22.27
CA SER A 757 -14.64 -1.62 21.79
C SER A 757 -15.80 -0.62 21.91
N LEU A 758 -15.83 0.15 23.01
CA LEU A 758 -16.77 1.26 23.19
C LEU A 758 -16.53 2.36 22.14
N TRP A 759 -15.27 2.70 21.88
CA TRP A 759 -14.95 3.65 20.81
C TRP A 759 -15.39 3.12 19.44
N TRP A 760 -15.13 1.86 19.11
CA TRP A 760 -15.61 1.25 17.86
C TRP A 760 -17.12 1.39 17.75
N ALA A 761 -17.88 0.92 18.74
CA ALA A 761 -19.33 0.92 18.68
C ALA A 761 -19.91 2.34 18.48
N LEU A 762 -19.38 3.32 19.21
CA LEU A 762 -19.77 4.72 19.08
C LEU A 762 -19.36 5.32 17.73
N ALA A 763 -18.08 5.19 17.34
CA ALA A 763 -17.56 5.79 16.13
C ALA A 763 -18.15 5.18 14.85
N THR A 764 -18.37 3.86 14.81
CA THR A 764 -19.03 3.19 13.69
C THR A 764 -20.49 3.63 13.55
N CYS A 765 -21.22 3.81 14.65
CA CYS A 765 -22.56 4.41 14.62
C CYS A 765 -22.53 5.82 13.98
N GLY A 766 -21.68 6.71 14.49
CA GLY A 766 -21.57 8.09 13.95
C GLY A 766 -21.06 8.14 12.50
N TYR A 767 -20.16 7.24 12.13
CA TYR A 767 -19.67 7.10 10.75
C TYR A 767 -20.77 6.66 9.80
N ASN A 768 -21.54 5.62 10.15
CA ASN A 768 -22.65 5.15 9.33
C ASN A 768 -23.73 6.22 9.15
N GLN A 769 -24.09 6.96 10.21
CA GLN A 769 -24.98 8.12 10.11
C GLN A 769 -24.44 9.17 9.12
N THR A 770 -23.15 9.49 9.20
CA THR A 770 -22.54 10.47 8.31
C THR A 770 -22.61 10.00 6.85
N VAL A 771 -22.13 8.79 6.55
CA VAL A 771 -22.05 8.27 5.18
C VAL A 771 -23.43 8.10 4.54
N ASN A 772 -24.42 7.62 5.28
CA ASN A 772 -25.79 7.42 4.77
C ASN A 772 -26.46 8.73 4.32
N TYR A 773 -26.10 9.87 4.91
CA TYR A 773 -26.74 11.17 4.64
C TYR A 773 -25.80 12.20 3.98
N VAL A 774 -24.51 11.90 3.76
CA VAL A 774 -23.55 12.88 3.21
C VAL A 774 -23.90 13.31 1.78
N GLN A 775 -24.43 12.41 0.95
CA GLN A 775 -24.86 12.78 -0.40
C GLN A 775 -26.04 13.75 -0.40
N VAL A 776 -26.94 13.65 0.59
CA VAL A 776 -28.05 14.59 0.79
C VAL A 776 -27.54 15.95 1.28
N LEU A 777 -26.48 15.96 2.10
CA LEU A 777 -25.80 17.22 2.46
C LEU A 777 -25.13 17.86 1.23
N TRP A 778 -24.48 17.07 0.38
CA TRP A 778 -23.85 17.57 -0.85
C TRP A 778 -24.86 18.18 -1.82
N ASP A 779 -26.00 17.53 -2.04
CA ASP A 779 -27.09 18.11 -2.85
C ASP A 779 -27.62 19.41 -2.25
N HIS A 780 -27.82 19.46 -0.92
CA HIS A 780 -28.26 20.66 -0.23
C HIS A 780 -27.27 21.83 -0.32
N VAL A 781 -25.96 21.57 -0.34
CA VAL A 781 -24.90 22.59 -0.43
C VAL A 781 -24.57 22.98 -1.87
N GLY A 782 -24.63 22.04 -2.83
CA GLY A 782 -24.29 22.25 -4.24
C GLY A 782 -25.44 22.71 -5.14
N GLY A 783 -26.68 22.42 -4.74
CA GLY A 783 -27.91 22.71 -5.48
C GLY A 783 -28.21 21.70 -6.59
N SER A 784 -29.42 21.16 -6.56
CA SER A 784 -29.89 20.05 -7.43
C SER A 784 -29.95 20.31 -8.95
N GLN A 785 -29.60 21.53 -9.39
CA GLN A 785 -29.51 21.90 -10.82
C GLN A 785 -28.11 21.66 -11.40
N ASN A 786 -27.08 21.48 -10.56
CA ASN A 786 -25.70 21.22 -10.98
C ASN A 786 -25.42 19.72 -11.01
N PHE A 787 -25.83 19.02 -12.07
CA PHE A 787 -25.52 17.58 -12.24
C PHE A 787 -24.01 17.24 -12.26
N ALA A 788 -23.13 18.23 -12.41
CA ALA A 788 -21.66 18.12 -12.36
C ALA A 788 -21.07 18.02 -10.92
N ILE A 789 -21.79 17.36 -10.00
CA ILE A 789 -21.39 17.14 -8.61
C ILE A 789 -20.53 15.86 -8.54
N TYR A 790 -19.22 16.02 -8.27
CA TYR A 790 -18.17 14.98 -8.30
C TYR A 790 -18.27 13.85 -7.24
N ASN A 791 -19.47 13.40 -6.84
CA ASN A 791 -19.67 12.43 -5.76
C ASN A 791 -18.83 11.14 -5.91
N GLY A 792 -18.80 10.53 -7.10
CA GLY A 792 -17.98 9.34 -7.35
C GLY A 792 -16.47 9.61 -7.32
N GLY A 793 -16.05 10.81 -7.71
CA GLY A 793 -14.66 11.27 -7.59
C GLY A 793 -14.24 11.49 -6.13
N VAL A 794 -15.12 12.07 -5.32
CA VAL A 794 -14.90 12.29 -3.87
C VAL A 794 -14.91 10.97 -3.11
N GLU A 795 -15.79 10.03 -3.47
CA GLU A 795 -15.75 8.67 -2.95
C GLU A 795 -14.44 7.95 -3.33
N ALA A 796 -13.99 8.01 -4.58
CA ALA A 796 -12.73 7.45 -5.01
C ALA A 796 -11.53 8.05 -4.25
N VAL A 797 -11.43 9.38 -4.17
CA VAL A 797 -10.36 10.08 -3.44
C VAL A 797 -10.39 9.74 -1.95
N SER A 798 -11.57 9.78 -1.32
CA SER A 798 -11.70 9.50 0.11
C SER A 798 -11.37 8.05 0.46
N ASN A 799 -11.73 7.09 -0.40
CA ASN A 799 -11.33 5.68 -0.26
C ASN A 799 -9.82 5.49 -0.45
N LEU A 800 -9.22 6.15 -1.45
CA LEU A 800 -7.77 6.06 -1.73
C LEU A 800 -6.91 6.58 -0.58
N PHE A 801 -7.20 7.79 -0.09
CA PHE A 801 -6.47 8.35 1.06
C PHE A 801 -6.72 7.53 2.32
N SER A 802 -7.94 7.01 2.53
CA SER A 802 -8.23 6.08 3.62
C SER A 802 -7.42 4.78 3.51
N ALA A 803 -7.24 4.24 2.30
CA ALA A 803 -6.43 3.05 2.05
C ALA A 803 -4.95 3.30 2.39
N ALA A 804 -4.42 4.48 2.05
CA ALA A 804 -3.06 4.88 2.39
C ALA A 804 -2.88 5.04 3.91
N MET A 805 -3.82 5.68 4.60
CA MET A 805 -3.80 5.82 6.07
C MET A 805 -3.89 4.47 6.77
N ALA A 806 -4.79 3.58 6.34
CA ALA A 806 -4.89 2.22 6.86
C ALA A 806 -3.60 1.41 6.64
N TYR A 807 -2.98 1.52 5.45
CA TYR A 807 -1.70 0.87 5.15
C TYR A 807 -0.57 1.39 6.05
N ALA A 808 -0.50 2.71 6.27
CA ALA A 808 0.51 3.34 7.11
C ALA A 808 0.50 2.81 8.56
N VAL A 809 -0.67 2.46 9.11
CA VAL A 809 -0.80 1.81 10.43
C VAL A 809 0.07 0.57 10.55
N GLY A 810 0.24 -0.21 9.48
CA GLY A 810 1.07 -1.43 9.47
C GLY A 810 2.56 -1.19 9.78
N PHE A 811 3.02 0.06 9.73
CA PHE A 811 4.41 0.46 9.93
C PHE A 811 4.61 1.41 11.12
N THR A 812 3.54 1.91 11.75
CA THR A 812 3.65 2.78 12.92
C THR A 812 4.16 2.01 14.14
N LYS A 813 5.03 2.63 14.94
CA LYS A 813 5.50 2.09 16.22
C LYS A 813 5.09 3.04 17.34
N VAL A 814 3.91 2.81 17.90
CA VAL A 814 3.31 3.62 18.96
C VAL A 814 2.98 2.71 20.14
N ASN A 815 3.21 3.17 21.37
CA ASN A 815 2.74 2.48 22.56
C ASN A 815 1.25 2.79 22.77
N TRP A 816 0.40 2.00 22.13
CA TRP A 816 -1.06 2.16 22.14
C TRP A 816 -1.69 1.98 23.54
N ALA A 817 -1.04 1.27 24.46
CA ALA A 817 -1.50 1.17 25.86
C ALA A 817 -1.39 2.51 26.62
N THR A 818 -0.48 3.40 26.22
CA THR A 818 -0.33 4.74 26.82
C THR A 818 -1.03 5.83 26.02
N TRP A 819 -0.91 5.79 24.69
CA TRP A 819 -1.37 6.85 23.79
C TRP A 819 -2.70 6.58 23.09
N GLY A 820 -3.23 5.35 23.18
CA GLY A 820 -4.44 4.92 22.49
C GLY A 820 -5.67 5.77 22.82
N GLU A 821 -6.04 5.84 24.10
CA GLU A 821 -7.21 6.63 24.55
C GLU A 821 -7.10 8.12 24.13
N LEU A 822 -5.90 8.72 24.20
CA LEU A 822 -5.69 10.10 23.77
C LEU A 822 -5.79 10.25 22.23
N ALA A 823 -5.31 9.28 21.47
CA ALA A 823 -5.43 9.25 20.01
C ALA A 823 -6.90 9.11 19.58
N LEU A 824 -7.66 8.21 20.22
CA LEU A 824 -9.10 8.05 20.02
C LEU A 824 -9.83 9.39 20.22
N GLY A 825 -9.60 10.07 21.35
CA GLY A 825 -10.21 11.37 21.62
C GLY A 825 -9.78 12.45 20.62
N SER A 826 -8.49 12.60 20.37
CA SER A 826 -7.93 13.66 19.51
C SER A 826 -8.41 13.55 18.06
N PHE A 827 -8.33 12.36 17.47
CA PHE A 827 -8.72 12.13 16.08
C PHE A 827 -10.25 12.12 15.92
N SER A 828 -11.03 11.67 16.90
CA SER A 828 -12.49 11.91 16.91
C SER A 828 -12.83 13.40 17.00
N GLY A 829 -12.01 14.21 17.68
CA GLY A 829 -12.18 15.67 17.76
C GLY A 829 -11.93 16.38 16.43
N LEU A 830 -10.90 15.94 15.70
CA LEU A 830 -10.68 16.39 14.31
C LEU A 830 -11.83 15.93 13.38
N GLY A 831 -12.39 14.74 13.61
CA GLY A 831 -13.60 14.28 12.94
C GLY A 831 -14.82 15.16 13.21
N ALA A 832 -15.07 15.52 14.49
CA ALA A 832 -16.13 16.46 14.86
C ALA A 832 -15.94 17.84 14.21
N ALA A 833 -14.70 18.35 14.20
CA ALA A 833 -14.38 19.61 13.52
C ALA A 833 -14.67 19.53 12.01
N SER A 834 -14.33 18.43 11.34
CA SER A 834 -14.68 18.21 9.93
C SER A 834 -16.20 18.16 9.69
N LEU A 835 -16.97 17.51 10.59
CA LEU A 835 -18.43 17.48 10.51
C LEU A 835 -19.05 18.88 10.66
N PHE A 836 -18.56 19.72 11.58
CA PHE A 836 -19.01 21.10 11.67
C PHE A 836 -18.56 21.96 10.47
N LEU A 837 -17.36 21.71 9.93
CA LEU A 837 -16.84 22.40 8.75
C LEU A 837 -17.72 22.20 7.52
N MET A 838 -18.13 20.95 7.25
CA MET A 838 -19.07 20.64 6.15
C MET A 838 -20.49 21.19 6.40
N THR A 839 -20.89 21.35 7.66
CA THR A 839 -22.23 21.83 8.01
C THR A 839 -22.40 23.34 7.80
N PHE A 840 -21.39 24.14 8.16
CA PHE A 840 -21.56 25.60 8.30
C PHE A 840 -20.94 26.45 7.19
N ILE A 841 -20.03 25.93 6.36
CA ILE A 841 -19.31 26.76 5.38
C ILE A 841 -20.08 27.01 4.08
N GLY A 842 -21.09 26.20 3.75
CA GLY A 842 -21.91 26.42 2.54
C GLY A 842 -21.15 26.35 1.21
N ASN A 843 -19.97 25.70 1.19
CA ASN A 843 -19.16 25.51 0.00
C ASN A 843 -18.90 24.01 -0.24
N ILE A 844 -19.28 23.52 -1.43
CA ILE A 844 -19.23 22.10 -1.75
C ILE A 844 -17.80 21.52 -1.76
N TRP A 845 -16.80 22.29 -2.21
CA TRP A 845 -15.40 21.84 -2.21
C TRP A 845 -14.84 21.68 -0.80
N VAL A 846 -15.18 22.62 0.09
CA VAL A 846 -14.81 22.50 1.51
C VAL A 846 -15.55 21.34 2.17
N CYS A 847 -16.82 21.12 1.82
CA CYS A 847 -17.61 19.97 2.26
C CYS A 847 -16.98 18.63 1.84
N TYR A 848 -16.49 18.52 0.60
CA TYR A 848 -15.77 17.35 0.10
C TYR A 848 -14.45 17.11 0.82
N VAL A 849 -13.61 18.14 0.96
CA VAL A 849 -12.32 18.02 1.66
C VAL A 849 -12.52 17.64 3.13
N ALA A 850 -13.53 18.22 3.79
CA ALA A 850 -13.91 17.86 5.15
C ALA A 850 -14.35 16.39 5.26
N TYR A 851 -15.15 15.88 4.31
CA TYR A 851 -15.55 14.47 4.28
C TYR A 851 -14.36 13.53 4.04
N VAL A 852 -13.46 13.87 3.11
CA VAL A 852 -12.22 13.11 2.88
C VAL A 852 -11.41 13.00 4.18
N ILE A 853 -11.21 14.11 4.89
CA ILE A 853 -10.51 14.13 6.19
C ILE A 853 -11.24 13.25 7.22
N PHE A 854 -12.55 13.46 7.41
CA PHE A 854 -13.38 12.68 8.34
C PHE A 854 -13.27 11.16 8.09
N LYS A 855 -13.42 10.73 6.84
CA LYS A 855 -13.36 9.30 6.45
C LYS A 855 -11.96 8.73 6.65
N CYS A 856 -10.90 9.48 6.32
CA CYS A 856 -9.51 9.06 6.56
C CYS A 856 -9.22 8.88 8.06
N LEU A 857 -9.71 9.79 8.90
CA LEU A 857 -9.56 9.72 10.37
C LEU A 857 -10.28 8.51 10.96
N TYR A 858 -11.53 8.25 10.53
CA TYR A 858 -12.26 7.05 10.94
C TYR A 858 -11.55 5.77 10.48
N MET A 859 -11.13 5.69 9.21
CA MET A 859 -10.47 4.50 8.66
C MET A 859 -9.10 4.23 9.29
N LEU A 860 -8.37 5.28 9.68
CA LEU A 860 -7.16 5.17 10.50
C LEU A 860 -7.47 4.53 11.86
N LEU A 861 -8.41 5.11 12.61
CA LEU A 861 -8.73 4.68 13.98
C LEU A 861 -9.35 3.29 14.04
N ILE A 862 -10.26 2.95 13.13
CA ILE A 862 -10.89 1.61 13.12
C ILE A 862 -9.86 0.52 12.80
N THR A 863 -8.91 0.78 11.89
CA THR A 863 -7.78 -0.13 11.62
C THR A 863 -6.95 -0.38 12.88
N ILE A 864 -6.71 0.66 13.70
CA ILE A 864 -5.99 0.53 14.97
C ILE A 864 -6.83 -0.26 16.00
N ALA A 865 -8.10 0.12 16.19
CA ALA A 865 -9.00 -0.52 17.14
C ALA A 865 -9.13 -2.02 16.87
N MET A 866 -9.24 -2.44 15.61
CA MET A 866 -9.33 -3.84 15.20
C MET A 866 -8.13 -4.68 15.70
N PHE A 867 -6.90 -4.27 15.42
CA PHE A 867 -5.74 -5.06 15.82
C PHE A 867 -5.43 -4.96 17.32
N GLN A 868 -5.78 -3.84 17.97
CA GLN A 868 -5.69 -3.70 19.43
C GLN A 868 -6.66 -4.65 20.13
N ILE A 869 -7.92 -4.69 19.69
CA ILE A 869 -8.94 -5.62 20.24
C ILE A 869 -8.52 -7.07 19.99
N ALA A 870 -8.03 -7.40 18.78
CA ALA A 870 -7.55 -8.74 18.49
C ALA A 870 -6.31 -9.14 19.32
N ALA A 871 -5.40 -8.22 19.62
CA ALA A 871 -4.20 -8.48 20.42
C ALA A 871 -4.48 -8.63 21.93
N ASP A 872 -5.48 -7.92 22.45
CA ASP A 872 -5.89 -8.00 23.87
C ASP A 872 -6.86 -9.16 24.18
N LEU A 873 -7.30 -9.93 23.16
CA LEU A 873 -8.15 -11.11 23.31
C LEU A 873 -7.33 -12.38 23.60
N SER A 874 -7.59 -13.01 24.76
CA SER A 874 -6.88 -14.20 25.25
C SER A 874 -7.36 -15.53 24.68
N ILE A 875 -8.50 -15.54 23.98
CA ILE A 875 -9.12 -16.71 23.35
C ILE A 875 -9.61 -16.28 21.96
N GLU A 876 -9.55 -17.19 20.99
CA GLU A 876 -9.97 -17.04 19.58
C GLU A 876 -11.49 -16.77 19.44
N ARG A 877 -11.93 -15.60 19.92
CA ARG A 877 -13.32 -15.12 20.00
C ARG A 877 -13.52 -13.84 19.17
N TYR A 878 -12.79 -13.75 18.06
CA TYR A 878 -12.68 -12.54 17.25
C TYR A 878 -14.05 -12.14 16.66
N ALA A 879 -14.79 -13.09 16.08
CA ALA A 879 -16.09 -12.80 15.49
C ALA A 879 -17.13 -12.43 16.54
N LEU A 880 -17.15 -13.11 17.70
CA LEU A 880 -18.05 -12.75 18.80
C LEU A 880 -17.88 -11.28 19.25
N VAL A 881 -16.64 -10.80 19.42
CA VAL A 881 -16.37 -9.43 19.88
C VAL A 881 -16.56 -8.41 18.76
N PHE A 882 -16.09 -8.69 17.54
CA PHE A 882 -16.24 -7.79 16.39
C PHE A 882 -17.73 -7.66 15.98
N GLY A 883 -18.45 -8.77 15.97
CA GLY A 883 -19.89 -8.83 15.73
C GLY A 883 -20.70 -8.15 16.84
N GLY A 884 -20.32 -8.35 18.11
CA GLY A 884 -20.91 -7.64 19.25
C GLY A 884 -20.74 -6.12 19.16
N ASN A 885 -19.53 -5.64 18.82
CA ASN A 885 -19.26 -4.21 18.64
C ASN A 885 -20.08 -3.61 17.48
N ASN A 886 -20.16 -4.31 16.35
CA ASN A 886 -21.02 -3.91 15.22
C ASN A 886 -22.51 -3.93 15.57
N PHE A 887 -22.98 -4.91 16.36
CA PHE A 887 -24.36 -4.99 16.80
C PHE A 887 -24.74 -3.79 17.69
N VAL A 888 -23.88 -3.42 18.66
CA VAL A 888 -24.10 -2.21 19.48
C VAL A 888 -24.08 -0.95 18.61
N ALA A 889 -23.18 -0.86 17.62
CA ALA A 889 -23.16 0.26 16.67
C ALA A 889 -24.48 0.38 15.88
N LEU A 890 -25.03 -0.75 15.39
CA LEU A 890 -26.31 -0.77 14.67
C LEU A 890 -27.49 -0.40 15.56
N VAL A 891 -27.56 -0.90 16.80
CA VAL A 891 -28.62 -0.52 17.74
C VAL A 891 -28.59 0.99 18.02
N LEU A 892 -27.41 1.56 18.26
CA LEU A 892 -27.24 3.00 18.42
C LEU A 892 -27.61 3.77 17.15
N GLN A 893 -27.22 3.27 15.97
CA GLN A 893 -27.57 3.85 14.69
C GLN A 893 -29.10 3.86 14.49
N THR A 894 -29.79 2.75 14.72
CA THR A 894 -31.25 2.66 14.62
C THR A 894 -31.94 3.64 15.56
N VAL A 895 -31.47 3.77 16.81
CA VAL A 895 -32.02 4.73 17.78
C VAL A 895 -31.80 6.18 17.32
N ILE A 896 -30.61 6.54 16.85
CA ILE A 896 -30.33 7.89 16.33
C ILE A 896 -31.18 8.17 15.08
N THR A 897 -31.27 7.26 14.11
CA THR A 897 -32.10 7.43 12.92
C THR A 897 -33.58 7.61 13.26
N ALA A 898 -34.12 6.79 14.19
CA ALA A 898 -35.51 6.88 14.61
C ALA A 898 -35.85 8.20 15.34
N ILE A 899 -34.90 8.77 16.08
CA ILE A 899 -35.09 10.06 16.78
C ILE A 899 -34.86 11.24 15.82
N VAL A 900 -33.78 11.23 15.05
CA VAL A 900 -33.27 12.39 14.30
C VAL A 900 -33.90 12.51 12.91
N VAL A 901 -34.08 11.39 12.22
CA VAL A 901 -34.37 11.37 10.77
C VAL A 901 -35.81 10.95 10.47
N ASP A 902 -36.35 9.96 11.18
CA ASP A 902 -37.70 9.43 10.91
C ASP A 902 -38.79 10.52 11.09
N SER A 903 -39.75 10.51 10.18
CA SER A 903 -41.05 11.18 10.25
C SER A 903 -41.79 11.04 11.59
N ARG A 904 -41.60 9.91 12.29
CA ARG A 904 -42.19 9.61 13.61
C ARG A 904 -41.38 10.17 14.78
N GLY A 905 -40.14 10.59 14.52
CA GLY A 905 -39.25 11.25 15.47
C GLY A 905 -39.31 12.77 15.31
N LEU A 906 -38.13 13.39 15.24
CA LEU A 906 -37.98 14.83 15.05
C LEU A 906 -38.02 15.28 13.58
N SER A 907 -37.89 14.34 12.62
CA SER A 907 -37.87 14.59 11.18
C SER A 907 -36.98 15.79 10.78
N LEU A 908 -35.77 15.86 11.33
CA LEU A 908 -34.90 17.02 11.18
C LEU A 908 -34.42 17.20 9.72
N LYS A 909 -34.33 18.47 9.28
CA LYS A 909 -33.67 18.82 8.01
C LYS A 909 -32.18 18.50 8.07
N ILE A 910 -31.55 18.29 6.90
CA ILE A 910 -30.18 17.76 6.77
C ILE A 910 -29.12 18.54 7.58
N ILE A 911 -29.19 19.88 7.62
CA ILE A 911 -28.25 20.70 8.40
C ILE A 911 -28.34 20.39 9.92
N PRO A 912 -29.51 20.50 10.59
CA PRO A 912 -29.67 20.01 11.95
C PRO A 912 -29.25 18.55 12.20
N GLN A 913 -29.44 17.62 11.25
CA GLN A 913 -28.94 16.24 11.40
C GLN A 913 -27.40 16.22 11.53
N PHE A 914 -26.68 16.92 10.65
CA PHE A 914 -25.23 17.00 10.71
C PHE A 914 -24.69 17.77 11.92
N ILE A 915 -25.44 18.75 12.45
CA ILE A 915 -25.16 19.35 13.77
C ILE A 915 -25.22 18.29 14.88
N VAL A 916 -26.22 17.39 14.86
CA VAL A 916 -26.30 16.28 15.82
C VAL A 916 -25.13 15.30 15.64
N TYR A 917 -24.74 14.96 14.41
CA TYR A 917 -23.61 14.05 14.15
C TYR A 917 -22.26 14.66 14.61
N GLY A 918 -22.00 15.94 14.34
CA GLY A 918 -20.82 16.66 14.85
C GLY A 918 -20.80 16.76 16.38
N SER A 919 -21.95 17.02 16.99
CA SER A 919 -22.11 17.04 18.46
C SER A 919 -21.89 15.66 19.08
N TYR A 920 -22.35 14.60 18.42
CA TYR A 920 -22.15 13.21 18.83
C TYR A 920 -20.66 12.84 18.84
N PHE A 921 -19.90 13.16 17.77
CA PHE A 921 -18.45 12.99 17.77
C PHE A 921 -17.73 13.89 18.79
N THR A 922 -18.27 15.07 19.11
CA THR A 922 -17.77 15.92 20.20
C THR A 922 -17.95 15.24 21.56
N GLY A 923 -19.06 14.52 21.78
CA GLY A 923 -19.26 13.68 22.96
C GLY A 923 -18.22 12.55 23.08
N ILE A 924 -17.94 11.84 21.98
CA ILE A 924 -16.85 10.83 21.91
C ILE A 924 -15.51 11.49 22.26
N THR A 925 -15.23 12.65 21.69
CA THR A 925 -14.00 13.43 21.90
C THR A 925 -13.79 13.75 23.38
N ILE A 926 -14.80 14.30 24.06
CA ILE A 926 -14.74 14.64 25.48
C ILE A 926 -14.49 13.38 26.33
N LEU A 927 -15.23 12.30 26.08
CA LEU A 927 -15.10 11.04 26.81
C LEU A 927 -13.67 10.47 26.74
N PHE A 928 -13.12 10.35 25.53
CA PHE A 928 -11.81 9.73 25.33
C PHE A 928 -10.62 10.68 25.61
N LEU A 929 -10.76 12.00 25.40
CA LEU A 929 -9.72 12.96 25.80
C LEU A 929 -9.55 13.02 27.32
N LEU A 930 -10.64 13.18 28.09
CA LEU A 930 -10.56 13.24 29.55
C LEU A 930 -9.95 11.95 30.12
N ARG A 931 -10.38 10.79 29.59
CA ARG A 931 -9.87 9.48 29.99
C ARG A 931 -8.40 9.29 29.62
N GLY A 932 -8.01 9.66 28.39
CA GLY A 932 -6.64 9.57 27.90
C GLY A 932 -5.67 10.49 28.64
N LEU A 933 -6.07 11.73 28.93
CA LEU A 933 -5.31 12.65 29.78
C LEU A 933 -5.08 12.07 31.18
N TYR A 934 -6.13 11.52 31.81
CA TYR A 934 -5.98 10.82 33.09
C TYR A 934 -5.02 9.62 33.00
N THR A 935 -5.07 8.82 31.94
CA THR A 935 -4.16 7.67 31.75
C THR A 935 -2.72 8.10 31.58
N VAL A 936 -2.45 9.16 30.79
CA VAL A 936 -1.10 9.72 30.62
C VAL A 936 -0.57 10.30 31.94
N VAL A 937 -1.37 11.08 32.66
CA VAL A 937 -0.99 11.68 33.95
C VAL A 937 -0.74 10.60 35.01
N SER A 938 -1.67 9.67 35.19
CA SER A 938 -1.54 8.60 36.20
C SER A 938 -0.39 7.63 35.90
N THR A 939 -0.08 7.37 34.62
CA THR A 939 1.12 6.62 34.22
C THR A 939 2.38 7.39 34.60
N ARG A 940 2.47 8.69 34.28
CA ARG A 940 3.61 9.54 34.63
C ARG A 940 3.83 9.62 36.15
N SER A 941 2.75 9.78 36.93
CA SER A 941 2.83 9.77 38.41
C SER A 941 3.35 8.45 38.96
N ARG A 942 2.91 7.30 38.41
CA ARG A 942 3.41 5.98 38.83
C ARG A 942 4.89 5.77 38.48
N THR A 943 5.34 6.20 37.31
CA THR A 943 6.75 6.12 36.92
C THR A 943 7.63 6.99 37.82
N ASN A 944 7.17 8.21 38.15
CA ASN A 944 7.90 9.08 39.07
C ASN A 944 8.03 8.43 40.46
N VAL A 945 6.94 7.90 41.03
CA VAL A 945 6.96 7.21 42.35
C VAL A 945 7.90 6.00 42.34
N SER A 946 7.89 5.19 41.27
CA SER A 946 8.79 4.03 41.18
C SER A 946 10.26 4.41 41.00
N GLN A 947 10.56 5.56 40.36
CA GLN A 947 11.90 6.13 40.33
C GLN A 947 12.34 6.60 41.72
N THR A 948 11.51 7.37 42.43
CA THR A 948 11.82 7.83 43.79
C THR A 948 12.06 6.66 44.76
N GLN A 949 11.22 5.62 44.72
CA GLN A 949 11.41 4.40 45.51
C GLN A 949 12.72 3.68 45.19
N ARG A 950 13.15 3.69 43.92
CA ARG A 950 14.41 3.06 43.50
C ARG A 950 15.64 3.88 43.91
N GLU A 951 15.55 5.21 43.86
CA GLU A 951 16.56 6.11 44.40
C GLU A 951 16.70 5.99 45.91
N ASP A 952 15.58 5.88 46.65
CA ASP A 952 15.61 5.74 48.10
C ASP A 952 16.10 4.35 48.54
N ALA A 953 15.82 3.29 47.76
CA ALA A 953 16.42 1.97 47.96
C ALA A 953 17.95 2.03 47.78
N LEU A 954 18.44 2.65 46.70
CA LEU A 954 19.88 2.88 46.46
C LEU A 954 20.54 3.69 47.58
N LYS A 955 19.88 4.75 48.09
CA LYS A 955 20.35 5.51 49.26
C LYS A 955 20.35 4.69 50.55
N TRP A 956 19.55 3.65 50.65
CA TRP A 956 19.56 2.72 51.79
C TRP A 956 20.72 1.74 51.67
N GLU A 957 20.91 1.14 50.49
CA GLU A 957 22.01 0.21 50.17
C GLU A 957 23.39 0.83 50.41
N VAL A 958 23.62 2.04 49.89
CA VAL A 958 24.87 2.80 50.12
C VAL A 958 25.08 3.12 51.60
N ARG A 959 23.99 3.37 52.35
CA ARG A 959 24.07 3.67 53.79
C ARG A 959 24.41 2.41 54.60
N ASP A 960 23.91 1.25 54.19
CA ASP A 960 24.21 -0.05 54.81
C ASP A 960 25.64 -0.51 54.54
N GLU A 961 26.17 -0.28 53.33
CA GLU A 961 27.60 -0.49 53.05
C GLU A 961 28.49 0.39 53.93
N VAL A 962 28.18 1.69 54.04
CA VAL A 962 28.91 2.61 54.95
C VAL A 962 28.82 2.13 56.41
N TYR A 963 27.64 1.66 56.84
CA TYR A 963 27.46 1.15 58.22
C TYR A 963 28.27 -0.13 58.48
N LYS A 964 28.35 -1.03 57.50
CA LYS A 964 29.20 -2.23 57.54
C LYS A 964 30.69 -1.86 57.56
N HIS A 965 31.11 -0.90 56.74
CA HIS A 965 32.50 -0.46 56.65
C HIS A 965 32.97 0.28 57.92
N CYS A 966 32.08 0.99 58.62
CA CYS A 966 32.39 1.64 59.90
C CYS A 966 32.42 0.69 61.12
N ASN A 967 31.77 -0.48 61.05
CA ASN A 967 31.71 -1.41 62.20
C ASN A 967 32.78 -2.53 62.19
N THR A 968 33.56 -2.68 61.12
CA THR A 968 34.70 -3.60 61.08
C THR A 968 35.93 -3.00 61.78
N LYS A 969 36.06 -3.22 63.10
CA LYS A 969 37.30 -2.94 63.83
C LYS A 969 38.46 -3.82 63.32
N PRO A 970 39.69 -3.28 63.19
CA PRO A 970 40.84 -4.05 62.75
C PRO A 970 41.35 -4.97 63.88
N GLN A 971 41.59 -6.24 63.56
CA GLN A 971 42.40 -7.15 64.38
C GLN A 971 43.60 -7.67 63.57
N GLY A 972 44.76 -7.73 64.22
CA GLY A 972 45.86 -8.62 63.82
C GLY A 972 46.72 -8.15 62.64
N ALA A 973 47.80 -7.43 62.94
CA ALA A 973 48.87 -7.21 61.98
C ALA A 973 49.67 -8.49 61.71
N ARG A 974 50.04 -8.74 60.44
CA ARG A 974 51.36 -9.33 60.12
C ARG A 974 51.84 -8.91 58.74
N ALA A 975 53.12 -8.54 58.67
CA ALA A 975 53.76 -8.09 57.45
C ALA A 975 54.08 -9.25 56.50
N GLY A 976 53.94 -9.02 55.19
CA GLY A 976 54.23 -9.99 54.13
C GLY A 976 54.40 -9.29 52.78
N ARG A 977 55.64 -8.97 52.45
CA ARG A 977 56.11 -8.23 51.26
C ARG A 977 55.75 -8.97 49.94
N TYR A 978 55.27 -8.28 48.90
CA TYR A 978 55.76 -8.32 47.49
C TYR A 978 54.80 -7.64 46.48
N GLY A 979 55.35 -6.99 45.44
CA GLY A 979 54.76 -7.07 44.08
C GLY A 979 53.80 -5.98 43.59
N ASP A 980 54.25 -4.73 43.54
CA ASP A 980 54.14 -3.79 42.39
C ASP A 980 53.17 -4.11 41.21
N GLN A 981 52.20 -3.21 40.93
CA GLN A 981 52.05 -2.46 39.65
C GLN A 981 50.65 -1.83 39.42
N GLY A 982 50.66 -0.60 38.86
CA GLY A 982 49.77 -0.23 37.74
C GLY A 982 48.35 0.28 38.04
N ALA A 983 48.18 1.60 38.16
CA ALA A 983 46.88 2.26 38.23
C ALA A 983 46.07 2.20 36.93
N ASN A 984 44.73 2.26 37.02
CA ASN A 984 43.94 3.24 36.26
C ASN A 984 42.48 3.39 36.75
N LEU A 985 42.08 4.65 36.97
CA LEU A 985 40.69 5.08 37.19
C LEU A 985 39.95 5.23 35.86
N PRO A 986 38.61 5.29 35.89
CA PRO A 986 37.97 6.46 35.30
C PRO A 986 36.89 7.10 36.19
N LYS A 987 36.87 8.44 36.17
CA LYS A 987 35.84 9.28 36.79
C LYS A 987 34.53 9.19 36.02
N TRP A 988 33.41 9.32 36.72
CA TRP A 988 32.10 9.65 36.14
C TRP A 988 31.66 11.03 36.62
N ALA A 989 31.16 11.83 35.68
CA ALA A 989 30.42 13.08 35.85
C ALA A 989 29.41 13.17 34.70
#